data_AF-A0A1A7KGY4-F1
#
_entry.id   AF-A0A1A7KGY4-F1
#
_cell.length_a   1.000
_cell.length_b   1.000
_cell.length_c   1.000
_cell.angle_alpha   90.00
_cell.angle_beta   90.00
_cell.angle_gamma   90.00
#
_symmetry.space_group_name_H-M   'P 1'
#
loop_
_entity.id
_entity.type
_entity.pdbx_description
1 polymer ?
#
loop_
_entity_poly.entity_id
_entity_poly.type
_entity_poly.pdbx_seq_one_letter_code
_entity_poly.pdbx_strand_id
1 'polypeptide(L)'
;MKKILFVLLGLIAHNSFSQNYSQYVNPFIGTGGHGHTFPGAIVPFGMVQLSPDTRIDGSWDGCSGYHYSDSVIYGFSHTHLNGTGVSDYGDIMLMPTMGKPGLTPKEYSSKFSHKNEKATAGFYSVKLDKNNIDVRLTTTARVGYHEYKFNKAGNANIILDLNHRDKLLEGEVRIIDSKTIEVFRRSEAWATNQYIYARIEFSKPMKVSSKSFNGKNENNTFSGTKLALAFTSAVKKGEKISIKVAISPTGYEGAGKNMLAEGKSNDFSEIQNQAVADWNKELSKIEVKSSDKNKLAIFYTAMYHVFTQPNINMDVDGKYRGRDNKFYTANDFGYYSVFSLWDTFRGAHPLMTLIDRKRTADFVNTFIKQREQGGRIPVWELASNETECMIGYHGVSVIADAMAKGITGFDYEKAFEASKNSAMQDIFGLNAYKQKNYISIDDEHESVSKTLEYAYDDWCIAQMAKILNKKEDYEYFMKRSQNWKNLYNPKNGFMQARKNGNWYEPFDPSEVNNNYTEGNSWHYSYFVPQDIPGLIQAHGGKEKFEQFIDAIFSASDKTTGREQVDITGLIGQYAQGNEPSHHIAYLYNFVDKPQKTEEKIKFILDNFYKNTPDGLIGNEDCGQMSAWFILSSMGIYSVTPGKAEWETVTPYFDEVKLHLEDGTTRIITKNTPKSELKKLGFENVKPIKDLKYAEQTASPVISADRLFEFTTQVKITPLNEKDKVYYITLDDDDKNVRKTFKVYKEPFTINKTTQVSTYAERNGEKSGITTANFNRRPNHWDVAINATVNPQYTAGGKLAIIDGINGDVNWRKGEWQGYQGQTVEAIIDFKSPQQINEISSTYLQDSRAWILMPKKVEYYASMDGKTFILLKTLENNIDPKDTNVQVKDFRTTVLPTEARYVKVKAYHFGKLPEWHQGAGGDAYIFVDEISVK
;
A
#
# COMPACT_ATOMS: atom_id res chain seq x y z
N MET A 1 -75.95 5.02 37.17
CA MET A 1 -74.93 5.43 38.15
C MET A 1 -74.14 4.21 38.62
N LYS A 2 -72.95 3.95 38.07
CA LYS A 2 -72.03 2.92 38.56
C LYS A 2 -70.61 3.49 38.54
N LYS A 3 -69.95 3.43 39.71
CA LYS A 3 -68.58 3.86 39.97
C LYS A 3 -67.59 2.90 39.27
N ILE A 4 -66.58 3.44 38.59
CA ILE A 4 -65.42 2.68 38.10
C ILE A 4 -64.15 3.33 38.64
N LEU A 5 -63.31 2.47 39.20
CA LEU A 5 -62.10 2.71 39.98
C LEU A 5 -60.90 2.86 39.03
N PHE A 6 -60.11 3.92 39.20
CA PHE A 6 -58.85 4.15 38.52
C PHE A 6 -57.77 3.19 39.05
N VAL A 7 -57.12 2.44 38.17
CA VAL A 7 -55.88 1.70 38.46
C VAL A 7 -54.71 2.46 37.85
N LEU A 8 -53.86 2.99 38.73
CA LEU A 8 -52.54 3.53 38.41
C LEU A 8 -51.58 2.35 38.13
N LEU A 9 -51.07 2.24 36.91
CA LEU A 9 -49.94 1.38 36.57
C LEU A 9 -48.70 2.26 36.43
N GLY A 10 -47.85 2.24 37.45
CA GLY A 10 -46.54 2.88 37.44
C GLY A 10 -45.61 2.15 36.47
N LEU A 11 -45.33 2.77 35.33
CA LEU A 11 -44.17 2.48 34.49
C LEU A 11 -42.92 2.92 35.26
N ILE A 12 -42.30 1.98 35.96
CA ILE A 12 -40.91 2.12 36.39
C ILE A 12 -40.09 2.02 35.11
N ALA A 13 -39.71 3.17 34.56
CA ALA A 13 -38.67 3.26 33.55
C ALA A 13 -37.36 2.78 34.20
N HIS A 14 -37.00 1.52 33.95
CA HIS A 14 -35.63 1.08 34.12
C HIS A 14 -34.79 1.87 33.11
N ASN A 15 -34.21 2.98 33.57
CA ASN A 15 -32.99 3.52 32.99
C ASN A 15 -31.91 2.47 33.20
N SER A 16 -31.84 1.47 32.32
CA SER A 16 -30.61 0.72 32.11
C SER A 16 -29.58 1.78 31.74
N PHE A 17 -28.65 2.08 32.65
CA PHE A 17 -27.47 2.86 32.29
C PHE A 17 -26.76 2.07 31.19
N SER A 18 -26.96 2.48 29.94
CA SER A 18 -26.25 1.92 28.81
C SER A 18 -24.75 2.04 29.10
N GLN A 19 -24.02 0.95 28.97
CA GLN A 19 -22.60 0.93 29.29
C GLN A 19 -21.85 1.86 28.32
N ASN A 20 -21.12 2.84 28.86
CA ASN A 20 -20.46 3.86 28.05
C ASN A 20 -19.04 3.41 27.67
N TYR A 21 -18.89 2.53 26.68
CA TYR A 21 -17.59 2.05 26.19
C TYR A 21 -16.73 3.15 25.55
N SER A 22 -17.36 4.14 24.93
CA SER A 22 -16.68 5.26 24.28
C SER A 22 -15.78 6.06 25.23
N GLN A 23 -16.04 6.02 26.55
CA GLN A 23 -15.23 6.69 27.56
C GLN A 23 -13.80 6.12 27.67
N TYR A 24 -13.57 4.90 27.19
CA TYR A 24 -12.26 4.26 27.20
C TYR A 24 -11.43 4.61 25.97
N VAL A 25 -12.05 5.09 24.89
CA VAL A 25 -11.36 5.42 23.64
C VAL A 25 -10.44 6.61 23.86
N ASN A 26 -9.18 6.45 23.45
CA ASN A 26 -8.16 7.49 23.43
C ASN A 26 -7.70 7.72 21.99
N PRO A 27 -8.31 8.67 21.24
CA PRO A 27 -7.95 8.95 19.85
C PRO A 27 -6.53 9.45 19.63
N PHE A 28 -5.75 9.71 20.69
CA PHE A 28 -4.34 10.06 20.55
C PHE A 28 -3.44 8.86 20.31
N ILE A 29 -3.86 7.61 20.58
CA ILE A 29 -3.04 6.44 20.31
C ILE A 29 -2.76 6.35 18.80
N GLY A 30 -1.49 6.27 18.41
CA GLY A 30 -1.06 6.25 17.01
C GLY A 30 -0.84 7.62 16.38
N THR A 31 -1.13 8.72 17.09
CA THR A 31 -0.92 10.09 16.57
C THR A 31 0.52 10.56 16.68
N GLY A 32 1.40 9.79 17.35
CA GLY A 32 2.83 10.03 17.39
C GLY A 32 3.60 8.75 17.08
N GLY A 33 4.94 8.84 17.07
CA GLY A 33 5.74 7.73 16.54
C GLY A 33 5.39 7.53 15.06
N HIS A 34 5.06 6.31 14.67
CA HIS A 34 4.82 5.94 13.27
C HIS A 34 3.42 5.34 13.04
N GLY A 35 2.44 5.68 13.90
CA GLY A 35 1.07 5.14 13.77
C GLY A 35 0.19 5.85 12.74
N HIS A 36 0.48 7.13 12.46
CA HIS A 36 -0.21 8.00 11.51
C HIS A 36 -1.74 8.07 11.68
N THR A 37 -2.25 8.01 12.91
CA THR A 37 -3.68 8.23 13.17
C THR A 37 -3.99 9.72 13.35
N PHE A 38 -5.27 10.07 13.47
CA PHE A 38 -5.70 11.45 13.75
C PHE A 38 -6.66 11.52 14.93
N PRO A 39 -6.62 12.60 15.76
CA PRO A 39 -7.44 12.70 16.97
C PRO A 39 -8.83 13.34 16.73
N GLY A 40 -9.14 13.71 15.49
CA GLY A 40 -10.35 14.41 15.08
C GLY A 40 -11.66 13.68 15.38
N ALA A 41 -12.75 14.42 15.27
CA ALA A 41 -14.09 13.87 15.43
C ALA A 41 -14.54 13.13 14.16
N ILE A 42 -15.00 11.90 14.36
CA ILE A 42 -15.58 11.03 13.32
C ILE A 42 -16.63 10.14 14.00
N VAL A 43 -17.73 9.81 13.31
CA VAL A 43 -18.65 8.73 13.69
C VAL A 43 -18.30 7.45 12.93
N PRO A 44 -18.67 6.24 13.39
CA PRO A 44 -18.26 5.00 12.74
C PRO A 44 -18.50 5.01 11.21
N PHE A 45 -17.43 4.75 10.44
CA PHE A 45 -17.39 4.74 8.98
C PHE A 45 -17.91 6.02 8.28
N GLY A 46 -17.89 7.15 8.99
CA GLY A 46 -18.38 8.44 8.48
C GLY A 46 -17.58 8.96 7.29
N MET A 47 -18.24 9.69 6.40
CA MET A 47 -17.64 10.41 5.28
C MET A 47 -16.83 11.63 5.76
N VAL A 48 -17.24 12.25 6.88
CA VAL A 48 -16.53 13.39 7.48
C VAL A 48 -15.60 12.91 8.60
N GLN A 49 -14.31 13.18 8.42
CA GLN A 49 -13.27 13.04 9.45
C GLN A 49 -12.81 14.44 9.84
N LEU A 50 -13.44 15.07 10.82
CA LEU A 50 -13.20 16.48 11.17
C LEU A 50 -12.06 16.61 12.18
N SER A 51 -10.84 16.87 11.71
CA SER A 51 -9.61 16.80 12.50
C SER A 51 -8.74 18.06 12.38
N PRO A 52 -7.91 18.39 13.41
CA PRO A 52 -6.82 19.36 13.27
C PRO A 52 -5.71 18.91 12.31
N ASP A 53 -5.16 19.86 11.55
CA ASP A 53 -3.97 19.69 10.71
C ASP A 53 -2.75 20.38 11.34
N THR A 54 -1.71 19.62 11.73
CA THR A 54 -0.42 20.12 12.23
C THR A 54 0.72 19.98 11.23
N ARG A 55 0.55 19.15 10.18
CA ARG A 55 1.53 18.98 9.09
C ARG A 55 0.89 19.20 7.72
N ILE A 56 1.59 19.94 6.88
CA ILE A 56 1.16 20.30 5.52
C ILE A 56 2.25 20.06 4.48
N ASP A 57 3.35 19.40 4.89
CA ASP A 57 4.56 19.22 4.10
C ASP A 57 4.56 17.91 3.29
N GLY A 58 3.57 17.05 3.49
CA GLY A 58 3.49 15.73 2.85
C GLY A 58 4.52 14.73 3.39
N SER A 59 5.08 14.98 4.58
CA SER A 59 5.96 14.02 5.25
C SER A 59 5.23 12.71 5.58
N TRP A 60 6.00 11.61 5.65
CA TRP A 60 5.49 10.26 5.96
C TRP A 60 4.77 10.21 7.32
N ASP A 61 5.39 10.73 8.38
CA ASP A 61 4.76 10.91 9.69
C ASP A 61 3.57 11.90 9.70
N GLY A 62 3.31 12.60 8.59
CA GLY A 62 2.24 13.59 8.41
C GLY A 62 1.07 13.12 7.55
N CYS A 63 0.98 11.82 7.22
CA CYS A 63 -0.02 11.28 6.30
C CYS A 63 -1.48 11.59 6.72
N SER A 64 -1.78 11.54 8.01
CA SER A 64 -3.11 11.87 8.56
C SER A 64 -3.35 13.35 8.80
N GLY A 65 -2.39 14.22 8.48
CA GLY A 65 -2.45 15.66 8.75
C GLY A 65 -2.05 16.07 10.18
N TYR A 66 -2.00 15.13 11.15
CA TYR A 66 -1.68 15.43 12.56
C TYR A 66 -0.49 14.61 13.07
N HIS A 67 0.38 15.24 13.86
CA HIS A 67 1.39 14.53 14.63
C HIS A 67 1.54 15.11 16.05
N TYR A 68 1.51 14.25 17.07
CA TYR A 68 1.45 14.64 18.49
C TYR A 68 2.67 15.42 18.98
N SER A 69 3.82 15.35 18.29
CA SER A 69 4.99 16.17 18.66
C SER A 69 4.82 17.66 18.34
N ASP A 70 3.83 18.01 17.51
CA ASP A 70 3.74 19.32 16.91
C ASP A 70 3.03 20.32 17.84
N SER A 71 3.35 21.60 17.68
CA SER A 71 2.83 22.68 18.55
C SER A 71 2.11 23.77 17.79
N VAL A 72 1.82 23.54 16.50
CA VAL A 72 1.14 24.48 15.60
C VAL A 72 0.01 23.75 14.88
N ILE A 73 -1.18 24.36 14.87
CA ILE A 73 -2.33 23.94 14.05
C ILE A 73 -2.49 24.93 12.91
N TYR A 74 -2.64 24.41 11.69
CA TYR A 74 -2.92 25.16 10.48
C TYR A 74 -4.42 25.32 10.23
N GLY A 75 -5.23 24.35 10.62
CA GLY A 75 -6.68 24.44 10.52
C GLY A 75 -7.38 23.16 10.89
N PHE A 76 -8.65 23.06 10.52
CA PHE A 76 -9.48 21.88 10.71
C PHE A 76 -10.14 21.51 9.38
N SER A 77 -9.73 20.39 8.79
CA SER A 77 -10.25 19.88 7.52
C SER A 77 -11.18 18.68 7.75
N HIS A 78 -11.87 18.24 6.69
CA HIS A 78 -13.05 17.36 6.79
C HIS A 78 -12.83 15.95 6.27
N THR A 79 -11.66 15.65 5.72
CA THR A 79 -11.30 14.33 5.16
C THR A 79 -9.89 13.96 5.59
N HIS A 80 -9.70 12.72 6.04
CA HIS A 80 -8.40 12.22 6.53
C HIS A 80 -8.27 10.71 6.32
N LEU A 81 -7.03 10.25 6.18
CA LEU A 81 -6.67 8.83 6.16
C LEU A 81 -6.15 8.41 7.53
N ASN A 82 -6.52 7.22 8.00
CA ASN A 82 -6.15 6.73 9.31
C ASN A 82 -5.05 5.66 9.19
N GLY A 83 -3.81 6.06 9.42
CA GLY A 83 -2.70 5.13 9.52
C GLY A 83 -1.95 4.82 8.24
N THR A 84 -2.13 5.59 7.16
CA THR A 84 -1.51 5.27 5.87
C THR A 84 -0.05 5.70 5.80
N GLY A 85 0.74 5.04 4.95
CA GLY A 85 2.11 5.44 4.60
C GLY A 85 2.21 6.49 3.47
N VAL A 86 1.07 6.93 2.90
CA VAL A 86 1.00 7.99 1.88
C VAL A 86 -0.04 9.04 2.27
N SER A 87 0.32 10.31 2.10
CA SER A 87 -0.48 11.48 2.44
C SER A 87 -1.49 11.81 1.34
N ASP A 88 -2.74 12.04 1.71
CA ASP A 88 -3.80 12.62 0.87
C ASP A 88 -4.89 13.27 1.76
N TYR A 89 -5.95 13.79 1.17
CA TYR A 89 -7.09 14.46 1.80
C TYR A 89 -6.69 15.79 2.50
N GLY A 90 -7.39 16.19 3.56
CA GLY A 90 -7.31 17.55 4.09
C GLY A 90 -8.25 18.53 3.38
N ASP A 91 -9.39 18.04 2.88
CA ASP A 91 -10.37 18.83 2.14
C ASP A 91 -11.15 19.82 3.02
N ILE A 92 -11.55 20.93 2.42
CA ILE A 92 -12.44 21.95 3.02
C ILE A 92 -11.89 22.41 4.39
N MET A 93 -10.68 22.94 4.41
CA MET A 93 -10.04 23.40 5.65
C MET A 93 -10.63 24.73 6.13
N LEU A 94 -11.06 24.75 7.40
CA LEU A 94 -11.52 25.95 8.10
C LEU A 94 -10.57 26.33 9.25
N MET A 95 -10.28 27.64 9.40
CA MET A 95 -9.47 28.15 10.51
C MET A 95 -10.04 29.45 11.12
N PRO A 96 -10.41 29.47 12.42
CA PRO A 96 -10.90 30.69 13.07
C PRO A 96 -9.75 31.61 13.52
N THR A 97 -9.86 32.90 13.25
CA THR A 97 -8.90 33.93 13.68
C THR A 97 -9.61 35.20 14.17
N MET A 98 -8.85 36.15 14.74
CA MET A 98 -9.35 37.45 15.19
C MET A 98 -8.60 38.59 14.51
N GLY A 99 -9.27 39.72 14.31
CA GLY A 99 -8.66 40.94 13.77
C GLY A 99 -8.58 40.95 12.25
N LYS A 100 -7.45 41.39 11.69
CA LYS A 100 -7.23 41.41 10.24
C LYS A 100 -6.87 39.99 9.76
N PRO A 101 -7.64 39.37 8.86
CA PRO A 101 -7.34 38.02 8.38
C PRO A 101 -6.12 38.01 7.46
N GLY A 102 -5.22 37.06 7.68
CA GLY A 102 -4.22 36.62 6.70
C GLY A 102 -4.66 35.31 6.05
N LEU A 103 -4.22 35.07 4.81
CA LEU A 103 -4.72 33.96 3.97
C LEU A 103 -3.63 32.94 3.62
N THR A 104 -2.47 33.03 4.27
CA THR A 104 -1.40 32.03 4.14
C THR A 104 -1.26 31.22 5.44
N PRO A 105 -0.80 29.95 5.37
CA PRO A 105 -0.60 29.11 6.55
C PRO A 105 0.19 29.77 7.68
N LYS A 106 1.24 30.51 7.32
CA LYS A 106 2.07 31.26 8.28
C LYS A 106 1.31 32.37 9.00
N GLU A 107 0.33 32.98 8.36
CA GLU A 107 -0.45 34.08 8.93
C GLU A 107 -1.62 33.58 9.78
N TYR A 108 -2.33 32.53 9.36
CA TYR A 108 -3.52 32.07 10.09
C TYR A 108 -3.26 31.00 11.14
N SER A 109 -2.17 30.24 11.02
CA SER A 109 -1.82 29.19 11.99
C SER A 109 -1.74 29.73 13.41
N SER A 110 -2.01 28.84 14.36
CA SER A 110 -1.94 29.13 15.79
C SER A 110 -1.10 28.08 16.50
N LYS A 111 -0.34 28.53 17.49
CA LYS A 111 0.19 27.62 18.50
C LYS A 111 -0.96 27.01 19.32
N PHE A 112 -0.71 25.82 19.86
CA PHE A 112 -1.57 25.14 20.82
C PHE A 112 -0.72 24.34 21.82
N SER A 113 -1.38 23.72 22.80
CA SER A 113 -0.76 22.81 23.75
C SER A 113 -1.70 21.65 24.07
N HIS A 114 -1.15 20.43 24.14
CA HIS A 114 -1.90 19.22 24.55
C HIS A 114 -2.55 19.35 25.93
N LYS A 115 -2.08 20.27 26.80
CA LYS A 115 -2.74 20.57 28.09
C LYS A 115 -4.15 21.14 27.92
N ASN A 116 -4.41 21.81 26.80
CA ASN A 116 -5.70 22.41 26.44
C ASN A 116 -6.33 21.71 25.24
N GLU A 117 -5.96 20.45 25.00
CA GLU A 117 -6.48 19.61 23.93
C GLU A 117 -7.14 18.37 24.54
N LYS A 118 -8.27 17.96 23.98
CA LYS A 118 -8.99 16.77 24.40
C LYS A 118 -9.66 16.12 23.20
N ALA A 119 -9.57 14.79 23.13
CA ALA A 119 -10.24 13.97 22.14
C ALA A 119 -10.93 12.78 22.84
N THR A 120 -12.11 12.41 22.35
CA THR A 120 -12.85 11.18 22.69
C THR A 120 -13.56 10.70 21.42
N ALA A 121 -14.12 9.48 21.41
CA ALA A 121 -14.83 8.99 20.24
C ALA A 121 -15.94 9.97 19.78
N GLY A 122 -15.83 10.49 18.56
CA GLY A 122 -16.78 11.47 17.99
C GLY A 122 -16.61 12.92 18.44
N PHE A 123 -15.56 13.27 19.21
CA PHE A 123 -15.37 14.64 19.71
C PHE A 123 -13.91 15.04 19.81
N TYR A 124 -13.60 16.27 19.37
CA TYR A 124 -12.31 16.90 19.54
C TYR A 124 -12.46 18.34 20.05
N SER A 125 -11.53 18.80 20.89
CA SER A 125 -11.46 20.19 21.32
C SER A 125 -10.03 20.64 21.55
N VAL A 126 -9.76 21.90 21.24
CA VAL A 126 -8.46 22.52 21.45
C VAL A 126 -8.60 24.02 21.69
N LYS A 127 -7.62 24.61 22.37
CA LYS A 127 -7.47 26.05 22.46
C LYS A 127 -6.40 26.56 21.52
N LEU A 128 -6.76 27.52 20.67
CA LEU A 128 -5.84 28.22 19.78
C LEU A 128 -5.25 29.44 20.50
N ASP A 129 -3.95 29.37 20.85
CA ASP A 129 -3.30 30.34 21.74
C ASP A 129 -3.17 31.73 21.11
N LYS A 130 -2.90 31.82 19.81
CA LYS A 130 -2.62 33.08 19.10
C LYS A 130 -3.74 34.10 19.27
N ASN A 131 -4.99 33.63 19.11
CA ASN A 131 -6.19 34.47 19.17
C ASN A 131 -7.07 34.19 20.38
N ASN A 132 -6.67 33.25 21.26
CA ASN A 132 -7.42 32.83 22.45
C ASN A 132 -8.84 32.36 22.08
N ILE A 133 -8.94 31.40 21.17
CA ILE A 133 -10.20 30.84 20.67
C ILE A 133 -10.31 29.39 21.13
N ASP A 134 -11.43 29.04 21.76
CA ASP A 134 -11.72 27.63 22.09
C ASP A 134 -12.47 26.99 20.92
N VAL A 135 -12.02 25.83 20.47
CA VAL A 135 -12.58 25.07 19.36
C VAL A 135 -13.17 23.76 19.89
N ARG A 136 -14.37 23.41 19.43
CA ARG A 136 -15.00 22.10 19.62
C ARG A 136 -15.51 21.57 18.28
N LEU A 137 -15.27 20.29 18.03
CA LEU A 137 -15.62 19.59 16.80
C LEU A 137 -16.38 18.29 17.12
N THR A 138 -17.43 18.01 16.35
CA THR A 138 -18.20 16.75 16.36
C THR A 138 -18.73 16.49 14.95
N THR A 139 -19.20 15.28 14.65
CA THR A 139 -19.71 14.96 13.30
C THR A 139 -20.99 14.12 13.35
N THR A 140 -21.73 14.14 12.24
CA THR A 140 -22.59 13.03 11.80
C THR A 140 -21.86 12.27 10.69
N ALA A 141 -22.53 11.35 9.99
CA ALA A 141 -21.90 10.61 8.90
C ALA A 141 -21.40 11.53 7.77
N ARG A 142 -22.12 12.61 7.45
CA ARG A 142 -21.81 13.49 6.30
C ARG A 142 -21.72 14.98 6.64
N VAL A 143 -21.90 15.35 7.91
CA VAL A 143 -21.88 16.76 8.37
C VAL A 143 -20.88 16.95 9.50
N GLY A 144 -19.92 17.86 9.32
CA GLY A 144 -19.03 18.35 10.36
C GLY A 144 -19.65 19.53 11.11
N TYR A 145 -19.49 19.55 12.43
CA TYR A 145 -19.97 20.62 13.30
C TYR A 145 -18.79 21.26 14.03
N HIS A 146 -18.67 22.58 13.89
CA HIS A 146 -17.71 23.40 14.61
C HIS A 146 -18.45 24.29 15.60
N GLU A 147 -17.90 24.47 16.79
CA GLU A 147 -18.25 25.54 17.73
C GLU A 147 -16.98 26.32 18.10
N TYR A 148 -16.91 27.58 17.69
CA TYR A 148 -15.79 28.47 18.01
C TYR A 148 -16.20 29.52 19.03
N LYS A 149 -15.58 29.49 20.20
CA LYS A 149 -15.80 30.48 21.26
C LYS A 149 -14.68 31.51 21.27
N PHE A 150 -15.02 32.76 21.01
CA PHE A 150 -14.07 33.86 20.92
C PHE A 150 -13.90 34.53 22.30
N ASN A 151 -12.76 34.33 22.97
CA ASN A 151 -12.54 34.87 24.31
C ASN A 151 -12.08 36.36 24.32
N LYS A 152 -12.17 37.03 23.16
CA LYS A 152 -11.92 38.46 22.96
C LYS A 152 -13.06 39.03 22.11
N ALA A 153 -13.43 40.30 22.33
CA ALA A 153 -14.33 41.01 21.43
C ALA A 153 -13.58 41.53 20.19
N GLY A 154 -14.28 41.72 19.07
CA GLY A 154 -13.69 42.25 17.84
C GLY A 154 -14.24 41.57 16.59
N ASN A 155 -13.47 41.58 15.50
CA ASN A 155 -13.84 40.88 14.28
C ASN A 155 -13.31 39.44 14.32
N ALA A 156 -14.23 38.48 14.36
CA ALA A 156 -13.94 37.07 14.17
C ALA A 156 -13.90 36.77 12.68
N ASN A 157 -12.87 36.06 12.23
CA ASN A 157 -12.76 35.57 10.85
C ASN A 157 -12.81 34.05 10.84
N ILE A 158 -13.49 33.48 9.86
CA ILE A 158 -13.38 32.08 9.48
C ILE A 158 -12.71 32.03 8.12
N ILE A 159 -11.52 31.44 8.07
CA ILE A 159 -10.76 31.27 6.83
C ILE A 159 -11.18 29.94 6.21
N LEU A 160 -11.44 29.94 4.91
CA LEU A 160 -11.59 28.77 4.06
C LEU A 160 -10.41 28.76 3.10
N ASP A 161 -9.57 27.72 3.17
CA ASP A 161 -8.39 27.56 2.31
C ASP A 161 -8.51 26.28 1.48
N LEU A 162 -8.73 26.41 0.17
CA LEU A 162 -8.84 25.27 -0.74
C LEU A 162 -7.48 24.79 -1.25
N ASN A 163 -6.40 25.53 -0.94
CA ASN A 163 -5.02 25.18 -1.31
C ASN A 163 -4.33 24.33 -0.23
N HIS A 164 -5.06 23.97 0.82
CA HIS A 164 -4.51 23.20 1.92
C HIS A 164 -4.10 21.80 1.44
N ARG A 165 -2.87 21.41 1.78
CA ARG A 165 -2.21 20.13 1.44
C ARG A 165 -2.14 19.83 -0.06
N ASP A 166 -3.17 19.19 -0.62
CA ASP A 166 -3.11 18.75 -2.02
C ASP A 166 -3.12 19.91 -3.01
N LYS A 167 -2.66 19.60 -4.23
CA LYS A 167 -2.68 20.53 -5.34
C LYS A 167 -4.12 20.77 -5.80
N LEU A 168 -4.57 22.01 -5.67
CA LEU A 168 -5.87 22.45 -6.18
C LEU A 168 -5.87 22.49 -7.71
N LEU A 169 -6.66 21.62 -8.34
CA LEU A 169 -6.88 21.59 -9.78
C LEU A 169 -8.01 22.53 -10.21
N GLU A 170 -9.06 22.62 -9.39
CA GLU A 170 -10.21 23.48 -9.61
C GLU A 170 -10.91 23.77 -8.29
N GLY A 171 -11.19 25.03 -8.01
CA GLY A 171 -11.90 25.46 -6.81
C GLY A 171 -13.01 26.44 -7.17
N GLU A 172 -14.14 26.33 -6.48
CA GLU A 172 -15.24 27.27 -6.57
C GLU A 172 -15.83 27.53 -5.17
N VAL A 173 -16.16 28.80 -4.87
CA VAL A 173 -16.91 29.19 -3.67
C VAL A 173 -18.05 30.11 -4.08
N ARG A 174 -19.29 29.66 -3.87
CA ARG A 174 -20.53 30.42 -4.15
C ARG A 174 -21.09 30.99 -2.86
N ILE A 175 -21.30 32.30 -2.83
CA ILE A 175 -22.01 32.96 -1.72
C ILE A 175 -23.51 32.92 -2.01
N ILE A 176 -24.22 32.04 -1.32
CA ILE A 176 -25.67 31.87 -1.49
C ILE A 176 -26.42 32.99 -0.76
N ASP A 177 -26.06 33.20 0.51
CA ASP A 177 -26.56 34.30 1.32
C ASP A 177 -25.54 34.64 2.44
N SER A 178 -25.92 35.51 3.37
CA SER A 178 -25.01 35.95 4.45
C SER A 178 -24.60 34.86 5.44
N LYS A 179 -25.28 33.72 5.46
CA LYS A 179 -25.06 32.58 6.37
C LYS A 179 -24.75 31.27 5.64
N THR A 180 -24.88 31.24 4.31
CA THR A 180 -24.75 30.00 3.55
C THR A 180 -23.78 30.19 2.38
N ILE A 181 -22.82 29.28 2.25
CA ILE A 181 -21.96 29.17 1.08
C ILE A 181 -21.92 27.73 0.56
N GLU A 182 -21.60 27.59 -0.72
CA GLU A 182 -21.32 26.31 -1.35
C GLU A 182 -19.90 26.30 -1.89
N VAL A 183 -19.23 25.15 -1.82
CA VAL A 183 -17.82 24.99 -2.16
C VAL A 183 -17.65 23.77 -3.05
N PHE A 184 -16.81 23.89 -4.07
CA PHE A 184 -16.31 22.77 -4.86
C PHE A 184 -14.79 22.79 -4.83
N ARG A 185 -14.18 21.64 -4.58
CA ARG A 185 -12.73 21.40 -4.68
C ARG A 185 -12.51 20.17 -5.54
N ARG A 186 -11.63 20.31 -6.53
CA ARG A 186 -11.01 19.23 -7.28
C ARG A 186 -9.51 19.26 -7.05
N SER A 187 -8.93 18.16 -6.64
CA SER A 187 -7.52 18.09 -6.21
C SER A 187 -6.77 16.89 -6.76
N GLU A 188 -5.44 16.99 -6.68
CA GLU A 188 -4.47 15.97 -7.06
C GLU A 188 -3.46 15.79 -5.91
N ALA A 189 -3.35 14.57 -5.39
CA ALA A 189 -2.26 14.09 -4.55
C ALA A 189 -1.99 12.61 -4.86
N TRP A 190 -2.29 11.68 -3.95
CA TRP A 190 -2.18 10.24 -4.19
C TRP A 190 -3.30 9.77 -5.13
N ALA A 191 -4.55 10.12 -4.80
CA ALA A 191 -5.64 10.16 -5.75
C ALA A 191 -5.50 11.40 -6.64
N THR A 192 -5.36 11.16 -7.94
CA THR A 192 -4.97 12.18 -8.91
C THR A 192 -6.12 13.07 -9.41
N ASN A 193 -7.38 12.70 -9.13
CA ASN A 193 -8.55 13.46 -9.59
C ASN A 193 -9.73 13.33 -8.60
N GLN A 194 -9.61 13.97 -7.45
CA GLN A 194 -10.60 13.89 -6.37
C GLN A 194 -11.65 14.99 -6.52
N TYR A 195 -12.92 14.69 -6.22
CA TYR A 195 -14.02 15.65 -6.28
C TYR A 195 -14.73 15.71 -4.94
N ILE A 196 -14.78 16.90 -4.36
CA ILE A 196 -15.57 17.15 -3.16
C ILE A 196 -16.37 18.44 -3.30
N TYR A 197 -17.64 18.36 -2.91
CA TYR A 197 -18.56 19.48 -2.80
C TYR A 197 -18.91 19.67 -1.34
N ALA A 198 -19.15 20.91 -0.92
CA ALA A 198 -19.61 21.20 0.42
C ALA A 198 -20.67 22.29 0.45
N ARG A 199 -21.55 22.21 1.46
CA ARG A 199 -22.45 23.28 1.89
C ARG A 199 -22.09 23.68 3.30
N ILE A 200 -21.77 24.95 3.50
CA ILE A 200 -21.33 25.50 4.78
C ILE A 200 -22.37 26.51 5.28
N GLU A 201 -22.89 26.27 6.49
CA GLU A 201 -23.89 27.11 7.15
C GLU A 201 -23.32 27.71 8.45
N PHE A 202 -23.33 29.04 8.55
CA PHE A 202 -22.90 29.80 9.71
C PHE A 202 -24.10 30.18 10.58
N SER A 203 -23.96 30.05 11.90
CA SER A 203 -24.98 30.52 12.87
C SER A 203 -25.23 32.04 12.79
N LYS A 204 -24.23 32.81 12.34
CA LYS A 204 -24.24 34.28 12.29
C LYS A 204 -24.00 34.78 10.86
N PRO A 205 -24.56 35.93 10.45
CA PRO A 205 -24.22 36.54 9.17
C PRO A 205 -22.72 36.86 9.08
N MET A 206 -22.09 36.43 8.00
CA MET A 206 -20.69 36.59 7.67
C MET A 206 -20.52 37.38 6.36
N LYS A 207 -19.44 38.15 6.26
CA LYS A 207 -19.09 38.89 5.03
C LYS A 207 -17.70 38.51 4.56
N VAL A 208 -17.50 38.38 3.25
CA VAL A 208 -16.16 38.20 2.68
C VAL A 208 -15.33 39.46 2.98
N SER A 209 -14.23 39.28 3.70
CA SER A 209 -13.38 40.35 4.23
C SER A 209 -11.97 40.34 3.63
N SER A 210 -11.50 39.18 3.20
CA SER A 210 -10.25 39.02 2.45
C SER A 210 -10.42 37.88 1.45
N LYS A 211 -9.68 37.97 0.33
CA LYS A 211 -9.72 37.00 -0.77
C LYS A 211 -8.35 36.89 -1.42
N SER A 212 -7.93 35.67 -1.71
CA SER A 212 -6.73 35.33 -2.48
C SER A 212 -7.13 34.30 -3.51
N PHE A 213 -7.19 34.69 -4.79
CA PHE A 213 -7.58 33.80 -5.86
C PHE A 213 -6.97 34.23 -7.20
N ASN A 214 -6.86 33.30 -8.14
CA ASN A 214 -6.27 33.53 -9.47
C ASN A 214 -7.25 33.35 -10.65
N GLY A 215 -8.52 33.01 -10.39
CA GLY A 215 -9.54 32.86 -11.42
C GLY A 215 -10.56 34.00 -11.42
N LYS A 216 -11.85 33.67 -11.56
CA LYS A 216 -12.93 34.65 -11.77
C LYS A 216 -13.67 34.96 -10.47
N ASN A 217 -14.29 36.15 -10.44
CA ASN A 217 -15.24 36.55 -9.42
C ASN A 217 -16.48 37.15 -10.11
N GLU A 218 -17.48 36.32 -10.36
CA GLU A 218 -18.70 36.67 -11.11
C GLU A 218 -19.91 36.12 -10.36
N ASN A 219 -21.03 36.86 -10.31
CA ASN A 219 -22.29 36.41 -9.69
C ASN A 219 -22.11 35.80 -8.29
N ASN A 220 -21.40 36.49 -7.40
CA ASN A 220 -21.10 36.03 -6.04
C ASN A 220 -20.35 34.67 -5.98
N THR A 221 -19.65 34.30 -7.04
CA THR A 221 -18.90 33.06 -7.15
C THR A 221 -17.43 33.36 -7.41
N PHE A 222 -16.56 32.83 -6.56
CA PHE A 222 -15.10 32.87 -6.73
C PHE A 222 -14.63 31.54 -7.29
N SER A 223 -13.80 31.55 -8.32
CA SER A 223 -13.21 30.33 -8.86
C SER A 223 -11.72 30.48 -9.15
N GLY A 224 -11.01 29.36 -9.26
CA GLY A 224 -9.60 29.34 -9.65
C GLY A 224 -8.88 28.07 -9.25
N THR A 225 -7.58 28.02 -9.56
CA THR A 225 -6.66 26.96 -9.12
C THR A 225 -5.81 27.39 -7.93
N LYS A 226 -6.01 28.63 -7.47
CA LYS A 226 -5.67 29.10 -6.13
C LYS A 226 -6.89 29.80 -5.56
N LEU A 227 -7.36 29.39 -4.37
CA LEU A 227 -8.56 29.99 -3.78
C LEU A 227 -8.57 29.88 -2.25
N ALA A 228 -8.50 31.03 -1.57
CA ALA A 228 -8.70 31.17 -0.13
C ALA A 228 -9.51 32.43 0.19
N LEU A 229 -10.47 32.33 1.09
CA LEU A 229 -11.37 33.43 1.48
C LEU A 229 -11.45 33.54 3.01
N ALA A 230 -11.63 34.76 3.52
CA ALA A 230 -11.94 35.00 4.93
C ALA A 230 -13.33 35.61 5.09
N PHE A 231 -14.15 34.98 5.93
CA PHE A 231 -15.50 35.41 6.27
C PHE A 231 -15.50 36.05 7.66
N THR A 232 -15.94 37.31 7.78
CA THR A 232 -15.87 38.06 9.04
C THR A 232 -17.23 38.39 9.62
N SER A 233 -17.30 38.43 10.95
CA SER A 233 -18.42 39.00 11.72
C SER A 233 -17.92 39.57 13.05
N ALA A 234 -18.58 40.61 13.56
CA ALA A 234 -18.25 41.18 14.86
C ALA A 234 -18.74 40.25 15.98
N VAL A 235 -17.93 40.02 17.01
CA VAL A 235 -18.26 39.18 18.17
C VAL A 235 -17.97 39.88 19.49
N LYS A 236 -18.77 39.58 20.52
CA LYS A 236 -18.49 39.94 21.92
C LYS A 236 -17.56 38.90 22.54
N LYS A 237 -16.90 39.28 23.63
CA LYS A 237 -16.12 38.33 24.45
C LYS A 237 -17.03 37.19 24.95
N GLY A 238 -16.61 35.96 24.69
CA GLY A 238 -17.33 34.74 25.06
C GLY A 238 -18.43 34.32 24.07
N GLU A 239 -18.66 35.10 23.01
CA GLU A 239 -19.63 34.76 21.98
C GLU A 239 -19.15 33.55 21.16
N LYS A 240 -20.10 32.71 20.75
CA LYS A 240 -19.86 31.50 19.98
C LYS A 240 -20.34 31.68 18.54
N ILE A 241 -19.58 31.16 17.58
CA ILE A 241 -20.03 30.93 16.21
C ILE A 241 -20.03 29.43 15.97
N SER A 242 -21.22 28.87 15.73
CA SER A 242 -21.39 27.50 15.25
C SER A 242 -21.37 27.47 13.72
N ILE A 243 -20.78 26.42 13.15
CA ILE A 243 -20.68 26.18 11.70
C ILE A 243 -21.03 24.73 11.43
N LYS A 244 -21.84 24.47 10.42
CA LYS A 244 -22.11 23.12 9.89
C LYS A 244 -21.55 23.01 8.49
N VAL A 245 -20.89 21.90 8.18
CA VAL A 245 -20.28 21.63 6.87
C VAL A 245 -20.73 20.26 6.39
N ALA A 246 -21.65 20.22 5.42
CA ALA A 246 -22.02 18.96 4.77
C ALA A 246 -21.15 18.77 3.53
N ILE A 247 -20.54 17.59 3.36
CA ILE A 247 -19.75 17.25 2.17
C ILE A 247 -20.48 16.24 1.27
N SER A 248 -20.09 16.16 0.01
CA SER A 248 -20.68 15.26 -0.99
C SER A 248 -19.68 14.94 -2.11
N PRO A 249 -19.62 13.68 -2.59
CA PRO A 249 -18.85 13.32 -3.78
C PRO A 249 -19.58 13.66 -5.09
N THR A 250 -20.89 13.97 -5.05
CA THR A 250 -21.72 14.06 -6.26
C THR A 250 -22.04 15.47 -6.73
N GLY A 251 -22.16 16.45 -5.83
CA GLY A 251 -22.45 17.82 -6.23
C GLY A 251 -23.04 18.68 -5.12
N TYR A 252 -23.32 19.94 -5.44
CA TYR A 252 -23.98 20.90 -4.56
C TYR A 252 -25.35 20.41 -4.07
N GLU A 253 -26.14 19.79 -4.95
CA GLU A 253 -27.44 19.21 -4.57
C GLU A 253 -27.28 18.09 -3.54
N GLY A 254 -26.28 17.22 -3.72
CA GLY A 254 -25.94 16.15 -2.78
C GLY A 254 -25.54 16.70 -1.41
N ALA A 255 -24.63 17.70 -1.37
CA ALA A 255 -24.24 18.37 -0.14
C ALA A 255 -25.44 19.05 0.56
N GLY A 256 -26.34 19.67 -0.21
CA GLY A 256 -27.59 20.24 0.30
C GLY A 256 -28.52 19.20 0.91
N LYS A 257 -28.69 18.03 0.27
CA LYS A 257 -29.50 16.93 0.80
C LYS A 257 -28.90 16.34 2.08
N ASN A 258 -27.58 16.17 2.12
CA ASN A 258 -26.86 15.70 3.30
C ASN A 258 -27.08 16.67 4.48
N MET A 259 -26.94 17.99 4.24
CA MET A 259 -27.23 19.03 5.24
C MET A 259 -28.68 18.97 5.72
N LEU A 260 -29.66 18.81 4.82
CA LEU A 260 -31.08 18.74 5.18
C LEU A 260 -31.41 17.50 6.02
N ALA A 261 -30.77 16.36 5.72
CA ALA A 261 -31.03 15.09 6.39
C ALA A 261 -30.41 15.03 7.79
N GLU A 262 -29.14 15.42 7.91
CA GLU A 262 -28.31 15.21 9.11
C GLU A 262 -27.98 16.51 9.86
N GLY A 263 -28.04 17.66 9.18
CA GLY A 263 -27.69 18.99 9.67
C GLY A 263 -28.78 19.74 10.44
N LYS A 264 -29.78 19.03 11.02
CA LYS A 264 -31.04 19.64 11.51
C LYS A 264 -30.89 20.37 12.85
N SER A 265 -30.12 19.82 13.78
CA SER A 265 -29.94 20.44 15.10
C SER A 265 -28.90 21.56 15.02
N ASN A 266 -29.11 22.59 15.82
CA ASN A 266 -28.10 23.62 16.08
C ASN A 266 -27.46 23.47 17.46
N ASP A 267 -27.86 22.46 18.25
CA ASP A 267 -27.26 22.16 19.54
C ASP A 267 -26.07 21.21 19.35
N PHE A 268 -24.86 21.75 19.53
CA PHE A 268 -23.63 20.97 19.44
C PHE A 268 -23.62 19.78 20.42
N SER A 269 -24.17 19.94 21.63
CA SER A 269 -24.12 18.90 22.66
C SER A 269 -25.05 17.74 22.33
N GLU A 270 -26.17 18.01 21.65
CA GLU A 270 -27.07 16.97 21.12
C GLU A 270 -26.33 16.09 20.10
N ILE A 271 -25.65 16.72 19.13
CA ILE A 271 -24.89 15.99 18.10
C ILE A 271 -23.71 15.23 18.72
N GLN A 272 -23.00 15.84 19.68
CA GLN A 272 -21.94 15.16 20.42
C GLN A 272 -22.46 13.91 21.14
N ASN A 273 -23.61 14.01 21.81
CA ASN A 273 -24.22 12.86 22.49
C ASN A 273 -24.69 11.78 21.50
N GLN A 274 -25.18 12.18 20.32
CA GLN A 274 -25.53 11.23 19.25
C GLN A 274 -24.28 10.50 18.75
N ALA A 275 -23.17 11.21 18.51
CA ALA A 275 -21.91 10.59 18.11
C ALA A 275 -21.41 9.58 19.17
N VAL A 276 -21.53 9.92 20.46
CA VAL A 276 -21.23 8.99 21.56
C VAL A 276 -22.15 7.76 21.54
N ALA A 277 -23.45 7.93 21.25
CA ALA A 277 -24.38 6.83 21.13
C ALA A 277 -24.04 5.91 19.95
N ASP A 278 -23.70 6.48 18.80
CA ASP A 278 -23.30 5.74 17.60
C ASP A 278 -22.02 4.94 17.86
N TRP A 279 -21.03 5.53 18.53
CA TRP A 279 -19.82 4.82 18.95
C TRP A 279 -20.10 3.70 19.94
N ASN A 280 -20.90 3.95 20.98
CA ASN A 280 -21.23 2.92 21.96
C ASN A 280 -21.93 1.72 21.33
N LYS A 281 -22.77 1.94 20.30
CA LYS A 281 -23.39 0.85 19.55
C LYS A 281 -22.36 -0.05 18.88
N GLU A 282 -21.39 0.52 18.16
CA GLU A 282 -20.36 -0.27 17.48
C GLU A 282 -19.37 -0.91 18.46
N LEU A 283 -18.93 -0.17 19.48
CA LEU A 283 -18.02 -0.68 20.52
C LEU A 283 -18.65 -1.77 21.39
N SER A 284 -19.98 -1.76 21.56
CA SER A 284 -20.69 -2.81 22.30
C SER A 284 -20.73 -4.17 21.59
N LYS A 285 -20.30 -4.26 20.33
CA LYS A 285 -20.22 -5.55 19.63
C LYS A 285 -19.26 -6.53 20.32
N ILE A 286 -18.25 -6.00 21.01
CA ILE A 286 -17.31 -6.78 21.81
C ILE A 286 -17.11 -6.11 23.17
N GLU A 287 -17.57 -6.77 24.24
CA GLU A 287 -17.34 -6.33 25.61
C GLU A 287 -16.15 -7.07 26.21
N VAL A 288 -15.21 -6.36 26.83
CA VAL A 288 -14.07 -7.00 27.52
C VAL A 288 -14.05 -6.67 29.00
N LYS A 289 -13.69 -7.65 29.82
CA LYS A 289 -13.50 -7.50 31.26
C LYS A 289 -12.02 -7.47 31.61
N SER A 290 -11.59 -6.38 32.21
CA SER A 290 -10.24 -6.18 32.74
C SER A 290 -10.27 -5.23 33.93
N SER A 291 -9.42 -5.48 34.93
CA SER A 291 -9.13 -4.50 35.99
C SER A 291 -8.11 -3.44 35.56
N ASP A 292 -7.40 -3.68 34.46
CA ASP A 292 -6.41 -2.77 33.89
C ASP A 292 -7.06 -1.79 32.91
N LYS A 293 -7.11 -0.51 33.32
CA LYS A 293 -7.66 0.59 32.52
C LYS A 293 -6.88 0.86 31.25
N ASN A 294 -5.58 0.59 31.20
CA ASN A 294 -4.80 0.74 29.97
C ASN A 294 -5.20 -0.31 28.94
N LYS A 295 -5.43 -1.56 29.36
CA LYS A 295 -5.92 -2.60 28.45
C LYS A 295 -7.31 -2.28 27.90
N LEU A 296 -8.19 -1.71 28.73
CA LEU A 296 -9.50 -1.24 28.26
C LEU A 296 -9.33 -0.11 27.24
N ALA A 297 -8.45 0.86 27.50
CA ALA A 297 -8.21 1.96 26.59
C ALA A 297 -7.63 1.48 25.24
N ILE A 298 -6.63 0.59 25.27
CA ILE A 298 -6.03 0.00 24.06
C ILE A 298 -7.08 -0.76 23.26
N PHE A 299 -7.87 -1.65 23.90
CA PHE A 299 -8.86 -2.47 23.20
C PHE A 299 -9.97 -1.63 22.55
N TYR A 300 -10.58 -0.70 23.29
CA TYR A 300 -11.65 0.12 22.74
C TYR A 300 -11.14 1.15 21.73
N THR A 301 -9.88 1.59 21.85
CA THR A 301 -9.26 2.43 20.81
C THR A 301 -8.94 1.64 19.55
N ALA A 302 -8.49 0.38 19.67
CA ALA A 302 -8.31 -0.49 18.52
C ALA A 302 -9.64 -0.71 17.78
N MET A 303 -10.73 -0.96 18.52
CA MET A 303 -12.08 -1.04 17.92
C MET A 303 -12.49 0.27 17.24
N TYR A 304 -12.14 1.42 17.83
CA TYR A 304 -12.36 2.74 17.23
C TYR A 304 -11.59 2.92 15.91
N HIS A 305 -10.31 2.54 15.83
CA HIS A 305 -9.52 2.61 14.59
C HIS A 305 -10.12 1.73 13.49
N VAL A 306 -10.51 0.49 13.80
CA VAL A 306 -11.14 -0.44 12.86
C VAL A 306 -12.46 0.09 12.28
N PHE A 307 -13.20 0.89 13.04
CA PHE A 307 -14.45 1.51 12.59
C PHE A 307 -14.26 2.90 12.01
N THR A 308 -13.02 3.39 11.88
CA THR A 308 -12.74 4.69 11.28
C THR A 308 -12.82 4.63 9.74
N GLN A 309 -12.39 3.52 9.12
CA GLN A 309 -12.41 3.29 7.66
C GLN A 309 -12.75 1.82 7.35
N PRO A 310 -13.33 1.46 6.18
CA PRO A 310 -13.65 2.28 4.99
C PRO A 310 -14.73 3.35 5.20
N ASN A 311 -14.72 4.45 4.46
CA ASN A 311 -15.65 5.57 4.68
C ASN A 311 -16.84 5.51 3.71
N ILE A 312 -18.05 5.81 4.19
CA ILE A 312 -19.22 5.91 3.31
C ILE A 312 -18.96 7.02 2.28
N ASN A 313 -19.07 6.68 0.99
CA ASN A 313 -18.78 7.58 -0.13
C ASN A 313 -19.99 7.75 -1.07
N MET A 314 -21.15 8.02 -0.47
CA MET A 314 -22.40 8.31 -1.17
C MET A 314 -23.25 9.29 -0.37
N ASP A 315 -24.07 10.07 -1.06
CA ASP A 315 -25.04 10.97 -0.43
C ASP A 315 -26.21 10.20 0.21
N VAL A 316 -27.01 10.91 1.01
CA VAL A 316 -28.18 10.34 1.70
C VAL A 316 -29.26 9.79 0.75
N ASP A 317 -29.26 10.20 -0.53
CA ASP A 317 -30.14 9.68 -1.56
C ASP A 317 -29.54 8.48 -2.33
N GLY A 318 -28.40 7.96 -1.87
CA GLY A 318 -27.70 6.82 -2.46
C GLY A 318 -26.87 7.15 -3.69
N LYS A 319 -26.83 8.42 -4.15
CA LYS A 319 -25.98 8.79 -5.28
C LYS A 319 -24.49 8.77 -4.90
N TYR A 320 -23.65 8.28 -5.80
CA TYR A 320 -22.19 8.25 -5.65
C TYR A 320 -21.49 8.47 -6.99
N ARG A 321 -20.18 8.74 -6.93
CA ARG A 321 -19.29 8.84 -8.09
C ARG A 321 -18.55 7.52 -8.29
N GLY A 322 -18.70 6.90 -9.46
CA GLY A 322 -17.97 5.69 -9.83
C GLY A 322 -16.54 5.97 -10.28
N ARG A 323 -15.74 4.91 -10.47
CA ARG A 323 -14.33 5.02 -10.90
C ARG A 323 -14.13 5.52 -12.33
N ASP A 324 -15.19 5.53 -13.15
CA ASP A 324 -15.21 6.20 -14.45
C ASP A 324 -15.67 7.66 -14.38
N ASN A 325 -15.73 8.24 -13.17
CA ASN A 325 -16.22 9.58 -12.87
C ASN A 325 -17.71 9.83 -13.16
N LYS A 326 -18.48 8.82 -13.55
CA LYS A 326 -19.93 8.95 -13.75
C LYS A 326 -20.69 8.82 -12.43
N PHE A 327 -21.92 9.31 -12.42
CA PHE A 327 -22.82 9.21 -11.28
C PHE A 327 -23.70 7.97 -11.37
N TYR A 328 -23.82 7.29 -10.24
CA TYR A 328 -24.64 6.11 -10.06
C TYR A 328 -25.45 6.25 -8.77
N THR A 329 -26.43 5.36 -8.59
CA THR A 329 -27.20 5.24 -7.35
C THR A 329 -27.00 3.84 -6.79
N ALA A 330 -26.62 3.74 -5.52
CA ALA A 330 -26.57 2.50 -4.78
C ALA A 330 -27.99 2.17 -4.29
N ASN A 331 -28.48 0.99 -4.63
CA ASN A 331 -29.78 0.50 -4.18
C ASN A 331 -29.54 -0.61 -3.14
N ASP A 332 -30.07 -0.41 -1.94
CA ASP A 332 -30.06 -1.40 -0.85
C ASP A 332 -28.68 -1.77 -0.25
N PHE A 333 -27.61 -1.04 -0.58
CA PHE A 333 -26.28 -1.18 0.05
C PHE A 333 -25.59 0.18 0.21
N GLY A 334 -24.64 0.29 1.15
CA GLY A 334 -23.75 1.46 1.24
C GLY A 334 -22.60 1.38 0.26
N TYR A 335 -22.32 2.44 -0.50
CA TYR A 335 -21.11 2.54 -1.32
C TYR A 335 -20.01 3.23 -0.51
N TYR A 336 -18.85 2.59 -0.41
CA TYR A 336 -17.72 3.04 0.42
C TYR A 336 -16.49 3.38 -0.43
N SER A 337 -15.52 4.05 0.21
CA SER A 337 -14.19 4.31 -0.32
C SER A 337 -13.12 4.12 0.77
N VAL A 338 -11.85 4.24 0.41
CA VAL A 338 -10.68 3.97 1.25
C VAL A 338 -10.56 2.46 1.54
N PHE A 339 -10.02 1.74 0.56
CA PHE A 339 -9.81 0.30 0.65
C PHE A 339 -8.32 -0.04 0.59
N SER A 340 -7.65 -0.05 1.74
CA SER A 340 -6.24 -0.45 1.90
C SER A 340 -6.11 -1.98 1.90
N LEU A 341 -6.35 -2.60 0.73
CA LEU A 341 -6.64 -4.04 0.69
C LEU A 341 -5.41 -4.93 0.85
N TRP A 342 -4.20 -4.41 0.66
CA TRP A 342 -2.98 -5.16 0.96
C TRP A 342 -2.82 -5.45 2.44
N ASP A 343 -3.33 -4.56 3.29
CA ASP A 343 -3.27 -4.69 4.75
C ASP A 343 -4.52 -5.38 5.29
N THR A 344 -5.67 -4.78 4.97
CA THR A 344 -6.94 -5.06 5.64
C THR A 344 -7.51 -6.44 5.35
N PHE A 345 -7.10 -7.13 4.28
CA PHE A 345 -7.55 -8.51 4.02
C PHE A 345 -7.06 -9.50 5.10
N ARG A 346 -5.97 -9.16 5.80
CA ARG A 346 -5.27 -10.05 6.73
C ARG A 346 -5.97 -10.16 8.09
N GLY A 347 -6.50 -9.03 8.60
CA GLY A 347 -7.12 -8.94 9.92
C GLY A 347 -8.42 -8.14 9.96
N ALA A 348 -8.43 -6.92 9.41
CA ALA A 348 -9.59 -6.02 9.50
C ALA A 348 -10.86 -6.58 8.82
N HIS A 349 -10.76 -7.03 7.57
CA HIS A 349 -11.89 -7.67 6.88
C HIS A 349 -12.31 -9.00 7.52
N PRO A 350 -11.39 -9.91 7.93
CA PRO A 350 -11.75 -11.07 8.74
C PRO A 350 -12.52 -10.72 10.02
N LEU A 351 -12.11 -9.69 10.76
CA LEU A 351 -12.85 -9.22 11.94
C LEU A 351 -14.26 -8.75 11.56
N MET A 352 -14.42 -8.00 10.46
CA MET A 352 -15.74 -7.56 9.97
C MET A 352 -16.66 -8.73 9.62
N THR A 353 -16.15 -9.85 9.09
CA THR A 353 -17.01 -11.03 8.85
C THR A 353 -17.64 -11.59 10.13
N LEU A 354 -17.02 -11.35 11.28
CA LEU A 354 -17.51 -11.79 12.59
C LEU A 354 -18.49 -10.79 13.19
N ILE A 355 -18.20 -9.49 13.10
CA ILE A 355 -18.91 -8.44 13.86
C ILE A 355 -19.79 -7.50 13.02
N ASP A 356 -19.68 -7.53 11.69
CA ASP A 356 -20.49 -6.74 10.76
C ASP A 356 -20.56 -7.35 9.34
N ARG A 357 -21.36 -8.41 9.21
CA ARG A 357 -21.60 -9.14 7.96
C ARG A 357 -22.38 -8.28 6.97
N LYS A 358 -23.32 -7.44 7.45
CA LYS A 358 -24.04 -6.53 6.55
C LYS A 358 -23.08 -5.57 5.86
N ARG A 359 -22.14 -4.94 6.60
CA ARG A 359 -21.17 -4.03 5.99
C ARG A 359 -20.13 -4.77 5.16
N THR A 360 -19.77 -6.00 5.53
CA THR A 360 -18.97 -6.87 4.67
C THR A 360 -19.64 -7.08 3.30
N ALA A 361 -20.95 -7.33 3.26
CA ALA A 361 -21.69 -7.43 2.01
C ALA A 361 -21.73 -6.10 1.23
N ASP A 362 -21.89 -4.96 1.92
CA ASP A 362 -21.82 -3.63 1.30
C ASP A 362 -20.43 -3.36 0.66
N PHE A 363 -19.33 -3.76 1.32
CA PHE A 363 -17.98 -3.66 0.76
C PHE A 363 -17.80 -4.52 -0.49
N VAL A 364 -18.27 -5.78 -0.46
CA VAL A 364 -18.21 -6.67 -1.64
C VAL A 364 -19.04 -6.11 -2.80
N ASN A 365 -20.24 -5.58 -2.54
CA ASN A 365 -21.04 -4.90 -3.56
C ASN A 365 -20.31 -3.68 -4.13
N THR A 366 -19.59 -2.93 -3.28
CA THR A 366 -18.73 -1.82 -3.73
C THR A 366 -17.62 -2.31 -4.67
N PHE A 367 -16.94 -3.42 -4.36
CA PHE A 367 -15.90 -4.00 -5.24
C PHE A 367 -16.46 -4.43 -6.59
N ILE A 368 -17.66 -5.05 -6.60
CA ILE A 368 -18.35 -5.42 -7.84
C ILE A 368 -18.62 -4.16 -8.68
N LYS A 369 -19.13 -3.08 -8.08
CA LYS A 369 -19.38 -1.82 -8.78
C LYS A 369 -18.12 -1.15 -9.27
N GLN A 370 -17.07 -1.13 -8.46
CA GLN A 370 -15.77 -0.60 -8.86
C GLN A 370 -15.16 -1.39 -10.02
N ARG A 371 -15.40 -2.71 -10.11
CA ARG A 371 -15.04 -3.50 -11.29
C ARG A 371 -15.87 -3.13 -12.51
N GLU A 372 -17.19 -3.03 -12.38
CA GLU A 372 -18.08 -2.64 -13.49
C GLU A 372 -17.72 -1.25 -14.06
N GLN A 373 -17.25 -0.34 -13.19
CA GLN A 373 -17.00 1.07 -13.52
C GLN A 373 -15.53 1.38 -13.80
N GLY A 374 -14.58 0.59 -13.29
CA GLY A 374 -13.14 0.83 -13.41
C GLY A 374 -12.33 -0.32 -14.00
N GLY A 375 -12.97 -1.42 -14.41
CA GLY A 375 -12.35 -2.52 -15.17
C GLY A 375 -11.71 -3.65 -14.35
N ARG A 376 -11.56 -3.50 -13.03
CA ARG A 376 -11.06 -4.55 -12.11
C ARG A 376 -11.54 -4.32 -10.68
N ILE A 377 -11.42 -5.26 -9.76
CA ILE A 377 -11.67 -4.95 -8.33
C ILE A 377 -10.60 -3.97 -7.81
N PRO A 378 -10.87 -3.21 -6.73
CA PRO A 378 -9.87 -2.31 -6.15
C PRO A 378 -8.60 -3.05 -5.69
N VAL A 379 -7.46 -2.38 -5.82
CA VAL A 379 -6.23 -2.76 -5.10
C VAL A 379 -6.01 -1.81 -3.94
N TRP A 380 -5.97 -0.50 -4.19
CA TRP A 380 -6.02 0.53 -3.16
C TRP A 380 -6.80 1.72 -3.68
N GLU A 381 -8.09 1.72 -3.37
CA GLU A 381 -9.03 2.73 -3.88
C GLU A 381 -9.20 3.89 -2.91
N LEU A 382 -9.14 5.10 -3.47
CA LEU A 382 -9.25 6.37 -2.76
C LEU A 382 -10.11 7.35 -3.54
N ALA A 383 -11.23 7.81 -2.97
CA ALA A 383 -12.06 8.86 -3.56
C ALA A 383 -12.44 8.62 -5.03
N SER A 384 -12.88 7.40 -5.35
CA SER A 384 -13.20 6.91 -6.70
C SER A 384 -12.00 6.81 -7.65
N ASN A 385 -10.78 6.95 -7.15
CA ASN A 385 -9.53 6.76 -7.91
C ASN A 385 -8.88 5.44 -7.49
N GLU A 386 -8.24 4.76 -8.43
CA GLU A 386 -7.33 3.68 -8.11
C GLU A 386 -5.93 4.26 -7.95
N THR A 387 -5.26 3.94 -6.84
CA THR A 387 -3.91 4.45 -6.55
C THR A 387 -2.82 3.48 -6.94
N GLU A 388 -3.19 2.23 -7.26
CA GLU A 388 -2.26 1.15 -7.63
C GLU A 388 -1.34 0.68 -6.51
N CYS A 389 -1.45 1.23 -5.30
CA CYS A 389 -0.85 0.64 -4.11
C CYS A 389 -1.57 -0.66 -3.71
N MET A 390 -1.00 -1.57 -2.95
CA MET A 390 0.43 -1.90 -2.95
C MET A 390 0.68 -2.89 -4.10
N ILE A 391 0.67 -4.19 -3.79
CA ILE A 391 0.71 -5.29 -4.75
C ILE A 391 -0.54 -6.18 -4.57
N GLY A 392 -0.59 -7.32 -5.27
CA GLY A 392 -1.72 -8.24 -5.14
C GLY A 392 -2.98 -7.77 -5.87
N TYR A 393 -4.06 -8.53 -5.68
CA TYR A 393 -5.43 -8.16 -6.02
C TYR A 393 -6.38 -8.61 -4.91
N HIS A 394 -6.00 -8.26 -3.67
CA HIS A 394 -6.53 -8.80 -2.42
C HIS A 394 -8.02 -8.55 -2.13
N GLY A 395 -8.70 -7.72 -2.93
CA GLY A 395 -10.15 -7.69 -2.93
C GLY A 395 -10.77 -9.08 -3.13
N VAL A 396 -10.08 -10.00 -3.83
CA VAL A 396 -10.53 -11.40 -3.96
C VAL A 396 -10.49 -12.18 -2.65
N SER A 397 -9.55 -11.88 -1.76
CA SER A 397 -9.46 -12.52 -0.45
C SER A 397 -10.68 -12.17 0.41
N VAL A 398 -11.03 -10.88 0.45
CA VAL A 398 -12.20 -10.37 1.19
C VAL A 398 -13.50 -11.03 0.69
N ILE A 399 -13.65 -11.15 -0.63
CA ILE A 399 -14.82 -11.81 -1.25
C ILE A 399 -14.83 -13.31 -0.89
N ALA A 400 -13.69 -13.99 -1.00
CA ALA A 400 -13.61 -15.43 -0.75
C ALA A 400 -13.88 -15.74 0.71
N ASP A 401 -13.38 -14.93 1.64
CA ASP A 401 -13.62 -15.06 3.07
C ASP A 401 -15.10 -14.90 3.41
N ALA A 402 -15.75 -13.87 2.85
CA ALA A 402 -17.19 -13.67 3.01
C ALA A 402 -18.01 -14.85 2.47
N MET A 403 -17.69 -15.36 1.27
CA MET A 403 -18.36 -16.51 0.67
C MET A 403 -18.12 -17.80 1.47
N ALA A 404 -16.88 -18.06 1.90
CA ALA A 404 -16.51 -19.24 2.68
C ALA A 404 -17.23 -19.29 4.03
N LYS A 405 -17.49 -18.12 4.62
CA LYS A 405 -18.24 -17.95 5.87
C LYS A 405 -19.76 -17.85 5.67
N GLY A 406 -20.25 -17.96 4.43
CA GLY A 406 -21.67 -17.99 4.09
C GLY A 406 -22.39 -16.65 4.22
N ILE A 407 -21.66 -15.53 4.16
CA ILE A 407 -22.25 -14.18 4.21
C ILE A 407 -23.04 -13.92 2.93
N THR A 408 -24.28 -13.46 3.06
CA THR A 408 -25.18 -13.13 1.95
C THR A 408 -25.36 -11.62 1.81
N GLY A 409 -26.14 -11.17 0.81
CA GLY A 409 -26.36 -9.75 0.53
C GLY A 409 -25.58 -9.20 -0.66
N PHE A 410 -24.84 -10.06 -1.37
CA PHE A 410 -24.17 -9.75 -2.63
C PHE A 410 -24.30 -10.93 -3.61
N ASP A 411 -24.11 -10.66 -4.91
CA ASP A 411 -24.21 -11.65 -5.98
C ASP A 411 -22.90 -12.44 -6.11
N TYR A 412 -22.92 -13.72 -5.70
CA TYR A 412 -21.74 -14.58 -5.69
C TYR A 412 -21.17 -14.82 -7.10
N GLU A 413 -22.02 -14.95 -8.11
CA GLU A 413 -21.57 -15.14 -9.49
C GLU A 413 -20.86 -13.90 -10.01
N LYS A 414 -21.43 -12.70 -9.77
CA LYS A 414 -20.76 -11.44 -10.13
C LYS A 414 -19.47 -11.21 -9.37
N ALA A 415 -19.42 -11.57 -8.08
CA ALA A 415 -18.23 -11.45 -7.26
C ALA A 415 -17.10 -12.36 -7.78
N PHE A 416 -17.43 -13.60 -8.15
CA PHE A 416 -16.50 -14.53 -8.79
C PHE A 416 -16.00 -14.00 -10.14
N GLU A 417 -16.89 -13.55 -11.02
CA GLU A 417 -16.51 -13.02 -12.35
C GLU A 417 -15.65 -11.75 -12.24
N ALA A 418 -15.91 -10.87 -11.27
CA ALA A 418 -15.06 -9.70 -11.00
C ALA A 418 -13.66 -10.12 -10.50
N SER A 419 -13.59 -11.14 -9.65
CA SER A 419 -12.34 -11.68 -9.10
C SER A 419 -11.50 -12.35 -10.19
N LYS A 420 -12.10 -13.24 -10.98
CA LYS A 420 -11.48 -13.88 -12.14
C LYS A 420 -10.99 -12.86 -13.16
N ASN A 421 -11.77 -11.83 -13.45
CA ASN A 421 -11.37 -10.78 -14.39
C ASN A 421 -10.09 -10.06 -13.95
N SER A 422 -9.95 -9.77 -12.64
CA SER A 422 -8.78 -9.07 -12.11
C SER A 422 -7.51 -9.92 -12.19
N ALA A 423 -7.61 -11.21 -11.84
CA ALA A 423 -6.50 -12.18 -11.90
C ALA A 423 -6.08 -12.59 -13.33
N MET A 424 -6.84 -12.17 -14.35
CA MET A 424 -6.60 -12.50 -15.76
C MET A 424 -6.11 -11.30 -16.60
N GLN A 425 -5.92 -10.12 -16.00
CA GLN A 425 -5.32 -8.95 -16.66
C GLN A 425 -3.83 -9.21 -17.03
N ASP A 426 -3.27 -8.35 -17.88
CA ASP A 426 -1.85 -8.38 -18.31
C ASP A 426 -1.06 -7.18 -17.77
N ILE A 427 -1.27 -6.88 -16.48
CA ILE A 427 -0.63 -5.78 -15.75
C ILE A 427 0.23 -6.33 -14.61
N PHE A 428 1.21 -5.55 -14.13
CA PHE A 428 1.99 -5.86 -12.92
C PHE A 428 2.61 -7.27 -12.88
N GLY A 429 3.15 -7.74 -14.02
CA GLY A 429 3.77 -9.06 -14.12
C GLY A 429 2.79 -10.23 -14.27
N LEU A 430 1.47 -10.03 -14.29
CA LEU A 430 0.48 -11.11 -14.45
C LEU A 430 0.63 -11.90 -15.75
N ASN A 431 1.05 -11.27 -16.84
CA ASN A 431 1.31 -11.99 -18.09
C ASN A 431 2.46 -13.00 -17.91
N ALA A 432 3.58 -12.57 -17.32
CA ALA A 432 4.70 -13.46 -17.02
C ALA A 432 4.30 -14.55 -16.02
N TYR A 433 3.57 -14.19 -14.96
CA TYR A 433 3.05 -15.12 -13.96
C TYR A 433 2.17 -16.22 -14.58
N LYS A 434 1.27 -15.89 -15.51
CA LYS A 434 0.42 -16.87 -16.23
C LYS A 434 1.21 -17.76 -17.19
N GLN A 435 2.26 -17.24 -17.83
CA GLN A 435 3.04 -17.99 -18.84
C GLN A 435 4.16 -18.84 -18.21
N LYS A 436 4.85 -18.31 -17.20
CA LYS A 436 6.04 -18.90 -16.58
C LYS A 436 5.76 -19.59 -15.24
N ASN A 437 4.58 -19.37 -14.65
CA ASN A 437 4.19 -19.78 -13.29
C ASN A 437 4.93 -19.06 -12.15
N TYR A 438 5.69 -18.01 -12.46
CA TYR A 438 6.33 -17.12 -11.48
C TYR A 438 6.72 -15.82 -12.18
N ILE A 439 7.08 -14.81 -11.39
CA ILE A 439 7.66 -13.56 -11.88
C ILE A 439 9.15 -13.61 -11.60
N SER A 440 9.98 -13.30 -12.60
CA SER A 440 11.43 -13.12 -12.43
C SER A 440 11.78 -11.64 -12.32
N ILE A 441 13.01 -11.35 -11.89
CA ILE A 441 13.56 -9.97 -11.89
C ILE A 441 13.51 -9.34 -13.29
N ASP A 442 13.61 -10.17 -14.33
CA ASP A 442 13.61 -9.72 -15.72
C ASP A 442 12.20 -9.35 -16.24
N ASP A 443 11.15 -9.74 -15.49
CA ASP A 443 9.75 -9.52 -15.85
C ASP A 443 9.13 -8.31 -15.15
N GLU A 444 9.27 -8.23 -13.82
CA GLU A 444 8.63 -7.21 -13.00
C GLU A 444 9.34 -7.10 -11.63
N HIS A 445 9.37 -5.89 -11.07
CA HIS A 445 9.88 -5.66 -9.71
C HIS A 445 8.95 -6.29 -8.65
N GLU A 446 9.47 -6.48 -7.44
CA GLU A 446 8.78 -7.14 -6.32
C GLU A 446 8.33 -8.56 -6.68
N SER A 447 9.16 -9.21 -7.51
CA SER A 447 8.88 -10.49 -8.16
C SER A 447 8.50 -11.60 -7.19
N VAL A 448 9.15 -11.66 -6.03
CA VAL A 448 8.90 -12.71 -5.03
C VAL A 448 7.59 -12.44 -4.31
N SER A 449 7.40 -11.23 -3.76
CA SER A 449 6.17 -10.85 -3.08
C SER A 449 4.94 -11.07 -3.95
N LYS A 450 4.97 -10.53 -5.19
CA LYS A 450 3.86 -10.65 -6.14
C LYS A 450 3.56 -12.11 -6.46
N THR A 451 4.57 -12.95 -6.69
CA THR A 451 4.34 -14.37 -6.96
C THR A 451 3.68 -15.09 -5.78
N LEU A 452 4.10 -14.80 -4.54
CA LEU A 452 3.53 -15.43 -3.34
C LEU A 452 2.10 -14.97 -3.07
N GLU A 453 1.86 -13.66 -3.17
CA GLU A 453 0.56 -13.05 -2.92
C GLU A 453 -0.45 -13.36 -4.03
N TYR A 454 -0.04 -13.37 -5.30
CA TYR A 454 -0.90 -13.85 -6.40
C TYR A 454 -1.26 -15.33 -6.26
N ALA A 455 -0.34 -16.16 -5.76
CA ALA A 455 -0.63 -17.57 -5.52
C ALA A 455 -1.69 -17.76 -4.41
N TYR A 456 -1.67 -16.92 -3.38
CA TYR A 456 -2.72 -16.88 -2.37
C TYR A 456 -4.05 -16.36 -2.94
N ASP A 457 -4.03 -15.25 -3.66
CA ASP A 457 -5.22 -14.66 -4.27
C ASP A 457 -5.88 -15.62 -5.28
N ASP A 458 -5.09 -16.39 -6.03
CA ASP A 458 -5.59 -17.43 -6.93
C ASP A 458 -6.26 -18.58 -6.15
N TRP A 459 -5.72 -18.97 -4.99
CA TRP A 459 -6.39 -19.94 -4.12
C TRP A 459 -7.76 -19.43 -3.66
N CYS A 460 -7.88 -18.15 -3.32
CA CYS A 460 -9.16 -17.53 -2.97
C CYS A 460 -10.18 -17.64 -4.11
N ILE A 461 -9.77 -17.36 -5.36
CA ILE A 461 -10.63 -17.51 -6.54
C ILE A 461 -11.02 -18.98 -6.74
N ALA A 462 -10.10 -19.92 -6.53
CA ALA A 462 -10.41 -21.34 -6.58
C ALA A 462 -11.47 -21.72 -5.51
N GLN A 463 -11.39 -21.16 -4.29
CA GLN A 463 -12.40 -21.42 -3.27
C GLN A 463 -13.78 -20.89 -3.66
N MET A 464 -13.86 -19.71 -4.31
CA MET A 464 -15.11 -19.21 -4.88
C MET A 464 -15.65 -20.15 -5.97
N ALA A 465 -14.80 -20.59 -6.89
CA ALA A 465 -15.16 -21.54 -7.94
C ALA A 465 -15.68 -22.87 -7.35
N LYS A 466 -15.09 -23.35 -6.25
CA LYS A 466 -15.56 -24.53 -5.51
C LYS A 466 -16.96 -24.31 -4.95
N ILE A 467 -17.23 -23.16 -4.32
CA ILE A 467 -18.55 -22.80 -3.78
C ILE A 467 -19.61 -22.76 -4.89
N LEU A 468 -19.24 -22.25 -6.07
CA LEU A 468 -20.10 -22.13 -7.25
C LEU A 468 -20.14 -23.39 -8.14
N ASN A 469 -19.46 -24.47 -7.74
CA ASN A 469 -19.36 -25.71 -8.53
C ASN A 469 -18.77 -25.53 -9.95
N LYS A 470 -17.82 -24.60 -10.13
CA LYS A 470 -17.09 -24.33 -11.38
C LYS A 470 -15.79 -25.10 -11.42
N LYS A 471 -15.86 -26.39 -11.76
CA LYS A 471 -14.74 -27.33 -11.66
C LYS A 471 -13.49 -26.93 -12.48
N GLU A 472 -13.66 -26.48 -13.72
CA GLU A 472 -12.53 -26.11 -14.60
C GLU A 472 -11.77 -24.90 -14.05
N ASP A 473 -12.50 -23.88 -13.58
CA ASP A 473 -11.91 -22.70 -12.94
C ASP A 473 -11.23 -23.07 -11.61
N TYR A 474 -11.85 -23.95 -10.82
CA TYR A 474 -11.21 -24.47 -9.60
C TYR A 474 -9.86 -25.14 -9.92
N GLU A 475 -9.81 -26.05 -10.91
CA GLU A 475 -8.58 -26.75 -11.28
C GLU A 475 -7.50 -25.78 -11.79
N TYR A 476 -7.90 -24.81 -12.63
CA TYR A 476 -7.00 -23.79 -13.17
C TYR A 476 -6.38 -22.91 -12.08
N PHE A 477 -7.20 -22.35 -11.19
CA PHE A 477 -6.74 -21.46 -10.13
C PHE A 477 -6.05 -22.21 -8.98
N MET A 478 -6.45 -23.46 -8.67
CA MET A 478 -5.69 -24.30 -7.74
C MET A 478 -4.29 -24.59 -8.26
N LYS A 479 -4.12 -24.87 -9.56
CA LYS A 479 -2.78 -25.05 -10.14
C LYS A 479 -1.94 -23.78 -10.02
N ARG A 480 -2.51 -22.60 -10.31
CA ARG A 480 -1.80 -21.32 -10.14
C ARG A 480 -1.48 -21.01 -8.68
N SER A 481 -2.32 -21.43 -7.73
CA SER A 481 -2.05 -21.24 -6.29
C SER A 481 -0.79 -21.92 -5.76
N GLN A 482 -0.20 -22.81 -6.56
CA GLN A 482 1.02 -23.55 -6.26
C GLN A 482 2.27 -22.86 -6.81
N ASN A 483 2.12 -21.73 -7.52
CA ASN A 483 3.19 -21.01 -8.21
C ASN A 483 4.35 -20.60 -7.29
N TRP A 484 4.12 -20.47 -5.98
CA TRP A 484 5.15 -20.26 -4.95
C TRP A 484 6.30 -21.29 -5.02
N LYS A 485 6.01 -22.53 -5.44
CA LYS A 485 6.99 -23.63 -5.56
C LYS A 485 8.12 -23.32 -6.54
N ASN A 486 7.91 -22.41 -7.49
CA ASN A 486 8.94 -22.00 -8.46
C ASN A 486 10.02 -21.10 -7.84
N LEU A 487 9.72 -20.45 -6.71
CA LEU A 487 10.61 -19.53 -6.00
C LEU A 487 11.15 -20.10 -4.68
N TYR A 488 10.65 -21.24 -4.20
CA TYR A 488 11.25 -21.94 -3.07
C TYR A 488 12.61 -22.54 -3.45
N ASN A 489 13.69 -22.07 -2.83
CA ASN A 489 15.01 -22.62 -3.06
C ASN A 489 15.34 -23.73 -2.03
N PRO A 490 15.35 -25.01 -2.45
CA PRO A 490 15.56 -26.13 -1.52
C PRO A 490 16.96 -26.16 -0.88
N LYS A 491 17.92 -25.37 -1.39
CA LYS A 491 19.27 -25.29 -0.80
C LYS A 491 19.31 -24.49 0.51
N ASN A 492 18.47 -23.48 0.65
CA ASN A 492 18.49 -22.56 1.79
C ASN A 492 17.13 -22.44 2.52
N GLY A 493 16.03 -22.94 1.91
CA GLY A 493 14.68 -22.90 2.49
C GLY A 493 13.92 -21.58 2.25
N PHE A 494 14.54 -20.59 1.61
CA PHE A 494 13.93 -19.28 1.40
C PHE A 494 13.22 -19.17 0.05
N MET A 495 12.24 -18.27 -0.02
CA MET A 495 11.69 -17.79 -1.28
C MET A 495 12.67 -16.79 -1.88
N GLN A 496 13.28 -17.16 -3.00
CA GLN A 496 14.38 -16.45 -3.61
C GLN A 496 14.04 -16.01 -5.04
N ALA A 497 14.43 -14.78 -5.39
CA ALA A 497 14.20 -14.22 -6.70
C ALA A 497 14.94 -15.02 -7.80
N ARG A 498 14.37 -14.99 -9.01
CA ARG A 498 14.94 -15.62 -10.21
C ARG A 498 15.47 -14.56 -11.16
N LYS A 499 16.66 -14.78 -11.72
CA LYS A 499 17.25 -13.93 -12.76
C LYS A 499 17.85 -14.80 -13.86
N ASN A 500 17.48 -14.52 -15.10
CA ASN A 500 17.96 -15.23 -16.29
C ASN A 500 17.87 -16.77 -16.16
N GLY A 501 16.73 -17.27 -15.68
CA GLY A 501 16.49 -18.69 -15.45
C GLY A 501 17.27 -19.34 -14.29
N ASN A 502 18.11 -18.59 -13.58
CA ASN A 502 18.81 -19.04 -12.37
C ASN A 502 18.23 -18.37 -11.09
N TRP A 503 18.72 -18.78 -9.92
CA TRP A 503 18.57 -18.01 -8.68
C TRP A 503 19.36 -16.70 -8.76
N TYR A 504 18.83 -15.64 -8.15
CA TYR A 504 19.58 -14.38 -7.98
C TYR A 504 20.60 -14.53 -6.85
N GLU A 505 21.89 -14.37 -7.18
CA GLU A 505 23.01 -14.51 -6.24
C GLU A 505 23.98 -13.31 -6.33
N PRO A 506 24.71 -12.96 -5.25
CA PRO A 506 24.66 -13.58 -3.91
C PRO A 506 23.31 -13.37 -3.20
N PHE A 507 23.01 -14.21 -2.21
CA PHE A 507 21.74 -14.16 -1.47
C PHE A 507 21.98 -13.92 0.03
N ASP A 508 21.42 -12.82 0.53
CA ASP A 508 21.28 -12.53 1.96
C ASP A 508 19.77 -12.41 2.27
N PRO A 509 19.19 -13.27 3.12
CA PRO A 509 17.77 -13.22 3.43
C PRO A 509 17.34 -11.94 4.18
N SER A 510 18.30 -11.20 4.75
CA SER A 510 18.08 -9.95 5.48
C SER A 510 18.18 -8.71 4.60
N GLU A 511 18.53 -8.89 3.32
CA GLU A 511 18.67 -7.80 2.35
C GLU A 511 17.30 -7.27 1.92
N VAL A 512 17.06 -6.00 2.22
CA VAL A 512 15.95 -5.25 1.66
C VAL A 512 16.35 -4.79 0.26
N ASN A 513 15.70 -5.36 -0.75
CA ASN A 513 15.95 -5.10 -2.16
C ASN A 513 14.63 -5.01 -2.94
N ASN A 514 14.70 -4.90 -4.26
CA ASN A 514 13.51 -4.68 -5.11
C ASN A 514 12.71 -5.95 -5.42
N ASN A 515 12.96 -7.08 -4.75
CA ASN A 515 12.23 -8.33 -4.99
C ASN A 515 11.18 -8.64 -3.92
N TYR A 516 11.28 -7.96 -2.79
CA TYR A 516 10.41 -8.07 -1.63
C TYR A 516 9.79 -6.68 -1.37
N THR A 517 8.49 -6.64 -1.06
CA THR A 517 7.73 -5.38 -0.93
C THR A 517 7.84 -4.95 0.52
N GLU A 518 8.45 -3.80 0.77
CA GLU A 518 8.67 -3.24 2.12
C GLU A 518 9.31 -4.22 3.13
N GLY A 519 10.13 -5.15 2.63
CA GLY A 519 10.67 -6.23 3.45
C GLY A 519 11.85 -6.93 2.79
N ASN A 520 12.13 -8.13 3.29
CA ASN A 520 13.19 -9.01 2.79
C ASN A 520 12.68 -10.46 2.72
N SER A 521 13.58 -11.42 2.47
CA SER A 521 13.20 -12.81 2.33
C SER A 521 12.72 -13.45 3.64
N TRP A 522 13.18 -12.98 4.81
CA TRP A 522 12.64 -13.43 6.09
C TRP A 522 11.15 -13.14 6.21
N HIS A 523 10.70 -11.95 5.83
CA HIS A 523 9.28 -11.59 5.95
C HIS A 523 8.40 -12.40 4.99
N TYR A 524 8.87 -12.65 3.77
CA TYR A 524 8.06 -13.26 2.71
C TYR A 524 8.12 -14.79 2.64
N SER A 525 9.18 -15.43 3.14
CA SER A 525 9.35 -16.89 2.96
C SER A 525 8.29 -17.74 3.67
N TYR A 526 7.53 -17.13 4.57
CA TYR A 526 6.43 -17.75 5.30
C TYR A 526 5.05 -17.51 4.66
N PHE A 527 4.97 -16.67 3.61
CA PHE A 527 3.70 -16.28 3.00
C PHE A 527 3.18 -17.33 2.00
N VAL A 528 2.79 -18.50 2.52
CA VAL A 528 2.07 -19.55 1.79
C VAL A 528 0.83 -20.00 2.60
N PRO A 529 -0.06 -19.07 3.00
CA PRO A 529 -1.17 -19.38 3.89
C PRO A 529 -2.16 -20.39 3.28
N GLN A 530 -2.25 -20.45 1.96
CA GLN A 530 -3.11 -21.39 1.23
C GLN A 530 -2.65 -22.85 1.32
N ASP A 531 -1.34 -23.09 1.51
CA ASP A 531 -0.73 -24.43 1.46
C ASP A 531 0.38 -24.61 2.51
N ILE A 532 0.05 -24.30 3.76
CA ILE A 532 0.96 -24.51 4.91
C ILE A 532 1.46 -25.97 5.00
N PRO A 533 0.63 -27.02 4.76
CA PRO A 533 1.13 -28.39 4.70
C PRO A 533 2.20 -28.60 3.61
N GLY A 534 2.02 -28.02 2.42
CA GLY A 534 3.02 -28.05 1.35
C GLY A 534 4.31 -27.32 1.72
N LEU A 535 4.20 -26.17 2.41
CA LEU A 535 5.37 -25.44 2.92
C LEU A 535 6.14 -26.25 3.97
N ILE A 536 5.45 -26.90 4.92
CA ILE A 536 6.06 -27.81 5.90
C ILE A 536 6.77 -28.97 5.19
N GLN A 537 6.13 -29.55 4.17
CA GLN A 537 6.74 -30.64 3.39
C GLN A 537 8.00 -30.17 2.65
N ALA A 538 7.98 -28.97 2.06
CA ALA A 538 9.12 -28.41 1.33
C ALA A 538 10.35 -28.23 2.23
N HIS A 539 10.14 -27.88 3.51
CA HIS A 539 11.20 -27.80 4.52
C HIS A 539 11.67 -29.16 5.06
N GLY A 540 11.03 -30.25 4.66
CA GLY A 540 11.36 -31.61 5.09
C GLY A 540 10.66 -32.05 6.38
N GLY A 541 9.48 -31.49 6.69
CA GLY A 541 8.62 -31.90 7.80
C GLY A 541 8.55 -30.89 8.95
N LYS A 542 7.70 -31.20 9.94
CA LYS A 542 7.35 -30.29 11.05
C LYS A 542 8.58 -29.81 11.83
N GLU A 543 9.52 -30.70 12.13
CA GLU A 543 10.72 -30.39 12.92
C GLU A 543 11.63 -29.35 12.25
N LYS A 544 11.90 -29.51 10.95
CA LYS A 544 12.72 -28.56 10.20
C LYS A 544 12.01 -27.24 9.97
N PHE A 545 10.69 -27.27 9.77
CA PHE A 545 9.92 -26.04 9.66
C PHE A 545 9.83 -25.29 10.99
N GLU A 546 9.71 -25.99 12.14
CA GLU A 546 9.84 -25.36 13.47
C GLU A 546 11.17 -24.63 13.62
N GLN A 547 12.29 -25.26 13.23
CA GLN A 547 13.61 -24.62 13.27
C GLN A 547 13.68 -23.39 12.36
N PHE A 548 13.03 -23.43 11.20
CA PHE A 548 12.94 -22.28 10.30
C PHE A 548 12.13 -21.13 10.92
N ILE A 549 11.04 -21.43 11.64
CA ILE A 549 10.28 -20.41 12.39
C ILE A 549 11.10 -19.88 13.58
N ASP A 550 11.82 -20.73 14.32
CA ASP A 550 12.71 -20.29 15.40
C ASP A 550 13.80 -19.33 14.90
N ALA A 551 14.27 -19.53 13.66
CA ALA A 551 15.35 -18.76 13.07
C ALA A 551 14.97 -17.29 12.82
N ILE A 552 13.75 -16.98 12.34
CA ILE A 552 13.34 -15.58 12.15
C ILE A 552 13.33 -14.82 13.48
N PHE A 553 12.83 -15.43 14.57
CA PHE A 553 12.79 -14.79 15.88
C PHE A 553 14.16 -14.70 16.58
N SER A 554 15.17 -15.43 16.10
CA SER A 554 16.52 -15.50 16.68
C SER A 554 17.59 -14.80 15.83
N ALA A 555 17.28 -14.46 14.58
CA ALA A 555 18.18 -13.75 13.67
C ALA A 555 18.52 -12.36 14.21
N SER A 556 19.62 -11.77 13.72
CA SER A 556 19.95 -10.37 13.98
C SER A 556 18.81 -9.48 13.49
N ASP A 557 18.44 -8.44 14.25
CA ASP A 557 17.44 -7.44 13.86
C ASP A 557 17.92 -6.51 12.73
N LYS A 558 19.24 -6.39 12.57
CA LYS A 558 19.83 -5.60 11.48
C LYS A 558 19.44 -6.11 10.10
N THR A 559 18.92 -5.22 9.26
CA THR A 559 18.73 -5.42 7.83
C THR A 559 19.98 -4.99 7.04
N THR A 560 20.11 -5.49 5.82
CA THR A 560 21.10 -5.05 4.83
C THR A 560 20.37 -4.50 3.60
N GLY A 561 21.08 -3.93 2.63
CA GLY A 561 20.45 -3.35 1.44
C GLY A 561 19.94 -1.93 1.67
N ARG A 562 18.73 -1.62 1.18
CA ARG A 562 18.13 -0.28 1.32
C ARG A 562 17.48 -0.09 2.70
N GLU A 563 17.46 1.14 3.19
CA GLU A 563 16.65 1.49 4.37
C GLU A 563 15.16 1.46 3.99
N GLN A 564 14.33 0.86 4.84
CA GLN A 564 12.87 0.80 4.70
C GLN A 564 12.24 1.22 6.04
N VAL A 565 11.44 2.27 6.00
CA VAL A 565 10.89 2.92 7.21
C VAL A 565 9.80 2.08 7.89
N ASP A 566 9.11 1.23 7.12
CA ASP A 566 7.99 0.42 7.61
C ASP A 566 8.46 -0.82 8.40
N ILE A 567 9.75 -1.19 8.32
CA ILE A 567 10.29 -2.35 9.07
C ILE A 567 10.56 -1.94 10.53
N THR A 568 9.54 -2.09 11.37
CA THR A 568 9.54 -1.71 12.79
C THR A 568 8.99 -2.82 13.69
N GLY A 569 9.17 -2.68 15.01
CA GLY A 569 8.67 -3.68 15.98
C GLY A 569 9.37 -5.04 15.88
N LEU A 570 10.69 -5.02 15.76
CA LEU A 570 11.50 -6.21 15.49
C LEU A 570 11.63 -7.16 16.70
N ILE A 571 11.47 -8.46 16.45
CA ILE A 571 11.86 -9.57 17.33
C ILE A 571 12.74 -10.49 16.49
N GLY A 572 14.06 -10.25 16.52
CA GLY A 572 14.94 -10.76 15.48
C GLY A 572 14.56 -10.13 14.13
N GLN A 573 14.28 -10.94 13.12
CA GLN A 573 13.78 -10.50 11.80
C GLN A 573 12.24 -10.52 11.70
N TYR A 574 11.50 -10.86 12.76
CA TYR A 574 10.03 -10.69 12.75
C TYR A 574 9.70 -9.21 12.94
N ALA A 575 8.95 -8.58 12.04
CA ALA A 575 8.57 -7.17 12.14
C ALA A 575 7.06 -7.01 12.39
N GLN A 576 6.64 -6.65 13.62
CA GLN A 576 5.22 -6.45 13.92
C GLN A 576 4.64 -5.21 13.26
N GLY A 577 5.44 -4.19 12.98
CA GLY A 577 4.95 -2.94 12.39
C GLY A 577 4.71 -3.01 10.89
N ASN A 578 4.81 -4.20 10.27
CA ASN A 578 4.49 -4.42 8.87
C ASN A 578 3.83 -5.80 8.65
N GLU A 579 2.80 -5.79 7.82
CA GLU A 579 1.79 -6.80 7.56
C GLU A 579 2.27 -8.18 7.10
N PRO A 580 3.37 -8.33 6.32
CA PRO A 580 3.85 -9.64 5.88
C PRO A 580 4.18 -10.58 7.03
N SER A 581 4.50 -10.04 8.22
CA SER A 581 4.84 -10.85 9.40
C SER A 581 3.65 -11.29 10.24
N HIS A 582 2.47 -10.67 10.07
CA HIS A 582 1.37 -10.76 11.04
C HIS A 582 0.86 -12.19 11.32
N HIS A 583 1.01 -13.12 10.37
CA HIS A 583 0.60 -14.52 10.51
C HIS A 583 1.69 -15.45 11.03
N ILE A 584 2.97 -15.05 11.02
CA ILE A 584 4.12 -15.96 11.18
C ILE A 584 4.12 -16.66 12.54
N ALA A 585 3.83 -15.92 13.63
CA ALA A 585 3.82 -16.50 14.98
C ALA A 585 2.80 -17.64 15.13
N TYR A 586 1.70 -17.62 14.38
CA TYR A 586 0.68 -18.66 14.39
C TYR A 586 1.11 -19.94 13.67
N LEU A 587 2.18 -19.90 12.88
CA LEU A 587 2.67 -21.08 12.15
C LEU A 587 3.17 -22.20 13.08
N TYR A 588 3.54 -21.88 14.32
CA TYR A 588 3.87 -22.88 15.34
C TYR A 588 2.70 -23.83 15.66
N ASN A 589 1.44 -23.39 15.49
CA ASN A 589 0.28 -24.27 15.65
C ASN A 589 0.28 -25.42 14.62
N PHE A 590 0.78 -25.19 13.40
CA PHE A 590 0.79 -26.16 12.32
C PHE A 590 1.89 -27.22 12.45
N VAL A 591 2.85 -26.99 13.35
CA VAL A 591 3.95 -27.92 13.68
C VAL A 591 3.82 -28.53 15.07
N ASP A 592 2.62 -28.48 15.66
CA ASP A 592 2.30 -29.03 16.99
C ASP A 592 3.09 -28.37 18.13
N LYS A 593 3.38 -27.06 18.02
CA LYS A 593 4.09 -26.25 19.04
C LYS A 593 3.29 -25.04 19.53
N PRO A 594 2.01 -25.21 19.90
CA PRO A 594 1.14 -24.08 20.26
C PRO A 594 1.71 -23.22 21.39
N GLN A 595 2.47 -23.78 22.33
CA GLN A 595 3.11 -23.02 23.41
C GLN A 595 4.03 -21.89 22.91
N LYS A 596 4.70 -22.07 21.76
CA LYS A 596 5.54 -21.04 21.15
C LYS A 596 4.69 -19.93 20.51
N THR A 597 3.56 -20.29 19.89
CA THR A 597 2.55 -19.31 19.43
C THR A 597 2.09 -18.43 20.61
N GLU A 598 1.68 -19.06 21.71
CA GLU A 598 1.18 -18.37 22.91
C GLU A 598 2.20 -17.39 23.47
N GLU A 599 3.47 -17.80 23.56
CA GLU A 599 4.56 -16.96 24.05
C GLU A 599 4.77 -15.72 23.16
N LYS A 600 4.87 -15.90 21.84
CA LYS A 600 5.11 -14.80 20.90
C LYS A 600 3.94 -13.83 20.83
N ILE A 601 2.72 -14.33 20.71
CA ILE A 601 1.51 -13.48 20.67
C ILE A 601 1.35 -12.70 21.97
N LYS A 602 1.55 -13.35 23.13
CA LYS A 602 1.52 -12.65 24.42
C LYS A 602 2.56 -11.55 24.49
N PHE A 603 3.80 -11.81 24.05
CA PHE A 603 4.86 -10.81 24.02
C PHE A 603 4.46 -9.60 23.18
N ILE A 604 3.94 -9.82 21.96
CA ILE A 604 3.50 -8.75 21.06
C ILE A 604 2.39 -7.91 21.71
N LEU A 605 1.34 -8.55 22.22
CA LEU A 605 0.21 -7.87 22.89
C LEU A 605 0.66 -7.02 24.08
N ASP A 606 1.65 -7.48 24.84
CA ASP A 606 2.14 -6.78 26.04
C ASP A 606 3.11 -5.62 25.72
N ASN A 607 3.82 -5.65 24.59
CA ASN A 607 4.96 -4.75 24.34
C ASN A 607 4.77 -3.78 23.17
N PHE A 608 3.96 -4.11 22.17
CA PHE A 608 3.83 -3.32 20.94
C PHE A 608 2.53 -2.51 20.84
N TYR A 609 1.63 -2.65 21.83
CA TYR A 609 0.41 -1.86 21.93
C TYR A 609 0.36 -1.13 23.28
N LYS A 610 0.31 0.21 23.24
CA LYS A 610 0.36 1.05 24.46
C LYS A 610 -0.69 2.16 24.43
N ASN A 611 -1.10 2.61 25.62
CA ASN A 611 -2.01 3.74 25.78
C ASN A 611 -1.24 5.08 25.77
N THR A 612 -0.50 5.33 24.70
CA THR A 612 0.32 6.54 24.50
C THR A 612 0.27 6.99 23.03
N PRO A 613 0.65 8.23 22.69
CA PRO A 613 0.64 8.69 21.31
C PRO A 613 1.45 7.83 20.34
N ASP A 614 2.61 7.33 20.76
CA ASP A 614 3.47 6.35 20.08
C ASP A 614 3.06 4.89 20.37
N GLY A 615 1.78 4.67 20.66
CA GLY A 615 1.26 3.40 21.15
C GLY A 615 1.12 2.31 20.11
N LEU A 616 1.36 2.63 18.83
CA LEU A 616 1.45 1.71 17.71
C LEU A 616 2.90 1.69 17.21
N ILE A 617 3.41 0.49 16.92
CA ILE A 617 4.82 0.30 16.59
C ILE A 617 5.15 0.54 15.12
N GLY A 618 4.13 0.67 14.27
CA GLY A 618 4.17 1.01 12.84
C GLY A 618 2.83 1.60 12.43
N ASN A 619 2.64 1.79 11.12
CA ASN A 619 1.44 2.36 10.51
C ASN A 619 0.16 1.65 11.01
N GLU A 620 -0.93 2.37 11.29
CA GLU A 620 -2.20 1.72 11.67
C GLU A 620 -2.89 1.02 10.47
N ASP A 621 -2.55 1.44 9.24
CA ASP A 621 -3.01 0.90 7.96
C ASP A 621 -4.51 0.61 7.92
N CYS A 622 -5.29 1.68 8.12
CA CYS A 622 -6.74 1.68 8.02
C CYS A 622 -7.42 0.68 8.97
N GLY A 623 -6.82 0.41 10.14
CA GLY A 623 -7.37 -0.47 11.16
C GLY A 623 -6.76 -1.88 11.18
N GLN A 624 -5.79 -2.19 10.31
CA GLN A 624 -5.21 -3.52 10.21
C GLN A 624 -4.44 -3.90 11.48
N MET A 625 -3.59 -3.00 12.00
CA MET A 625 -2.83 -3.22 13.23
C MET A 625 -3.75 -3.41 14.45
N SER A 626 -4.82 -2.60 14.53
CA SER A 626 -5.83 -2.73 15.57
C SER A 626 -6.65 -4.02 15.45
N ALA A 627 -7.01 -4.44 14.23
CA ALA A 627 -7.74 -5.69 14.02
C ALA A 627 -6.92 -6.91 14.42
N TRP A 628 -5.60 -6.90 14.16
CA TRP A 628 -4.68 -7.94 14.64
C TRP A 628 -4.73 -8.03 16.17
N PHE A 629 -4.65 -6.89 16.87
CA PHE A 629 -4.75 -6.85 18.33
C PHE A 629 -6.09 -7.40 18.84
N ILE A 630 -7.20 -6.95 18.26
CA ILE A 630 -8.55 -7.37 18.68
C ILE A 630 -8.69 -8.89 18.54
N LEU A 631 -8.46 -9.43 17.34
CA LEU A 631 -8.58 -10.87 17.07
C LEU A 631 -7.67 -11.67 18.02
N SER A 632 -6.39 -11.32 18.09
CA SER A 632 -5.41 -12.03 18.92
C SER A 632 -5.77 -11.99 20.41
N SER A 633 -6.28 -10.85 20.89
CA SER A 633 -6.71 -10.68 22.28
C SER A 633 -7.97 -11.48 22.64
N MET A 634 -8.83 -11.77 21.65
CA MET A 634 -9.95 -12.68 21.79
C MET A 634 -9.54 -14.16 21.76
N GLY A 635 -8.28 -14.45 21.40
CA GLY A 635 -7.77 -15.81 21.29
C GLY A 635 -7.90 -16.43 19.89
N ILE A 636 -8.17 -15.63 18.86
CA ILE A 636 -8.37 -16.10 17.48
C ILE A 636 -7.55 -15.30 16.46
N TYR A 637 -7.20 -15.89 15.32
CA TYR A 637 -6.62 -15.16 14.18
C TYR A 637 -6.86 -15.89 12.86
N SER A 638 -7.00 -15.15 11.76
CA SER A 638 -7.18 -15.74 10.43
C SER A 638 -5.83 -15.79 9.70
N VAL A 639 -5.11 -16.90 9.83
CA VAL A 639 -3.86 -17.11 9.06
C VAL A 639 -4.15 -17.25 7.55
N THR A 640 -5.30 -17.83 7.20
CA THR A 640 -5.72 -18.02 5.81
C THR A 640 -7.14 -17.45 5.61
N PRO A 641 -7.31 -16.11 5.48
CA PRO A 641 -8.60 -15.55 5.10
C PRO A 641 -9.13 -16.22 3.82
N GLY A 642 -10.41 -16.61 3.80
CA GLY A 642 -10.97 -17.56 2.83
C GLY A 642 -11.24 -18.95 3.43
N LYS A 643 -10.80 -19.21 4.67
CA LYS A 643 -11.28 -20.34 5.50
C LYS A 643 -12.21 -19.82 6.58
N ALA A 644 -13.25 -20.61 6.90
CA ALA A 644 -14.17 -20.28 7.98
C ALA A 644 -13.59 -20.52 9.38
N GLU A 645 -12.47 -21.25 9.49
CA GLU A 645 -11.85 -21.59 10.78
C GLU A 645 -10.80 -20.56 11.20
N TRP A 646 -10.67 -20.39 12.51
CA TRP A 646 -9.65 -19.54 13.14
C TRP A 646 -8.47 -20.36 13.67
N GLU A 647 -7.27 -19.81 13.58
CA GLU A 647 -6.16 -20.24 14.43
C GLU A 647 -6.35 -19.69 15.84
N THR A 648 -5.89 -20.43 16.85
CA THR A 648 -6.27 -20.15 18.24
C THR A 648 -5.07 -19.97 19.17
N VAL A 649 -5.23 -19.04 20.10
CA VAL A 649 -4.36 -18.80 21.27
C VAL A 649 -5.23 -18.61 22.51
N THR A 650 -4.61 -18.50 23.68
CA THR A 650 -5.29 -18.22 24.94
C THR A 650 -5.85 -16.80 24.92
N PRO A 651 -7.15 -16.60 25.19
CA PRO A 651 -7.73 -15.27 25.30
C PRO A 651 -7.00 -14.38 26.32
N TYR A 652 -6.76 -13.12 25.95
CA TYR A 652 -5.95 -12.18 26.71
C TYR A 652 -6.69 -11.57 27.91
N PHE A 653 -7.99 -11.32 27.75
CA PHE A 653 -8.89 -10.75 28.75
C PHE A 653 -9.48 -11.82 29.69
N ASP A 654 -10.00 -11.40 30.84
CA ASP A 654 -10.63 -12.34 31.78
C ASP A 654 -11.95 -12.89 31.24
N GLU A 655 -12.70 -12.04 30.54
CA GLU A 655 -13.93 -12.37 29.83
C GLU A 655 -14.06 -11.46 28.61
N VAL A 656 -14.47 -12.03 27.48
CA VAL A 656 -14.89 -11.31 26.27
C VAL A 656 -16.31 -11.74 25.94
N LYS A 657 -17.24 -10.80 25.80
CA LYS A 657 -18.58 -11.06 25.27
C LYS A 657 -18.67 -10.53 23.84
N LEU A 658 -18.94 -11.43 22.92
CA LEU A 658 -19.10 -11.14 21.50
C LEU A 658 -20.58 -11.17 21.13
N HIS A 659 -21.12 -10.06 20.67
CA HIS A 659 -22.50 -9.93 20.21
C HIS A 659 -22.54 -10.07 18.69
N LEU A 660 -23.13 -11.17 18.21
CA LEU A 660 -23.23 -11.49 16.79
C LEU A 660 -24.51 -10.90 16.17
N GLU A 661 -24.48 -10.62 14.88
CA GLU A 661 -25.62 -10.04 14.15
C GLU A 661 -26.84 -10.97 14.05
N ASP A 662 -26.67 -12.26 14.32
CA ASP A 662 -27.79 -13.20 14.44
C ASP A 662 -28.55 -13.07 15.78
N GLY A 663 -28.16 -12.11 16.63
CA GLY A 663 -28.75 -11.84 17.93
C GLY A 663 -28.17 -12.69 19.06
N THR A 664 -27.25 -13.60 18.76
CA THR A 664 -26.61 -14.45 19.78
C THR A 664 -25.41 -13.76 20.41
N THR A 665 -25.10 -14.14 21.66
CA THR A 665 -23.91 -13.68 22.38
C THR A 665 -23.03 -14.87 22.72
N ARG A 666 -21.72 -14.76 22.50
CA ARG A 666 -20.71 -15.75 22.89
C ARG A 666 -19.88 -15.19 24.03
N ILE A 667 -19.58 -16.02 25.03
CA ILE A 667 -18.72 -15.65 26.17
C ILE A 667 -17.43 -16.43 26.05
N ILE A 668 -16.33 -15.71 25.93
CA ILE A 668 -14.98 -16.25 25.78
C ILE A 668 -14.20 -15.93 27.05
N THR A 669 -13.54 -16.94 27.60
CA THR A 669 -12.66 -16.82 28.77
C THR A 669 -11.38 -17.59 28.48
N LYS A 670 -10.39 -17.47 29.37
CA LYS A 670 -9.15 -18.27 29.31
C LYS A 670 -9.39 -19.79 29.30
N ASN A 671 -10.56 -20.25 29.73
CA ASN A 671 -10.94 -21.66 29.77
C ASN A 671 -11.81 -22.11 28.58
N THR A 672 -12.15 -21.22 27.65
CA THR A 672 -12.94 -21.58 26.47
C THR A 672 -12.16 -22.59 25.61
N PRO A 673 -12.76 -23.75 25.25
CA PRO A 673 -12.06 -24.77 24.47
C PRO A 673 -11.58 -24.23 23.11
N LYS A 674 -10.33 -24.55 22.74
CA LYS A 674 -9.77 -24.17 21.42
C LYS A 674 -10.61 -24.67 20.24
N SER A 675 -11.28 -25.82 20.38
CA SER A 675 -12.20 -26.35 19.36
C SER A 675 -13.43 -25.48 19.14
N GLU A 676 -13.88 -24.77 20.17
CA GLU A 676 -14.99 -23.80 20.09
C GLU A 676 -14.50 -22.50 19.46
N LEU A 677 -13.37 -21.95 19.95
CA LEU A 677 -12.74 -20.75 19.39
C LEU A 677 -12.46 -20.89 17.89
N LYS A 678 -11.99 -22.06 17.47
CA LYS A 678 -11.69 -22.37 16.06
C LYS A 678 -12.88 -22.18 15.12
N LYS A 679 -14.11 -22.28 15.62
CA LYS A 679 -15.35 -22.15 14.83
C LYS A 679 -16.21 -20.95 15.23
N LEU A 680 -15.69 -20.06 16.08
CA LEU A 680 -16.43 -18.96 16.67
C LEU A 680 -17.18 -18.14 15.61
N GLY A 681 -18.51 -18.08 15.73
CA GLY A 681 -19.40 -17.32 14.83
C GLY A 681 -19.75 -18.04 13.52
N PHE A 682 -19.10 -19.15 13.20
CA PHE A 682 -19.26 -19.90 11.95
C PHE A 682 -19.48 -21.40 12.20
N GLU A 683 -20.08 -21.75 13.33
CA GLU A 683 -20.26 -23.13 13.79
C GLU A 683 -21.11 -23.97 12.81
N ASN A 684 -21.99 -23.30 12.06
CA ASN A 684 -22.91 -23.91 11.10
C ASN A 684 -22.37 -23.98 9.66
N VAL A 685 -21.17 -23.43 9.39
CA VAL A 685 -20.55 -23.49 8.06
C VAL A 685 -20.11 -24.92 7.78
N LYS A 686 -20.62 -25.50 6.70
CA LYS A 686 -20.27 -26.86 6.28
C LYS A 686 -19.05 -26.84 5.37
N PRO A 687 -18.03 -27.68 5.63
CA PRO A 687 -16.88 -27.78 4.74
C PRO A 687 -17.33 -28.33 3.38
N ILE A 688 -16.96 -27.63 2.31
CA ILE A 688 -17.12 -28.13 0.94
C ILE A 688 -15.89 -28.97 0.62
N LYS A 689 -16.13 -30.20 0.17
CA LYS A 689 -15.06 -31.14 -0.18
C LYS A 689 -14.20 -30.57 -1.31
N ASP A 690 -12.89 -30.59 -1.11
CA ASP A 690 -11.95 -30.20 -2.15
C ASP A 690 -12.04 -31.13 -3.36
N LEU A 691 -12.00 -30.52 -4.55
CA LEU A 691 -11.89 -31.26 -5.79
C LEU A 691 -10.41 -31.60 -6.01
N LYS A 692 -10.16 -32.74 -6.67
CA LYS A 692 -8.81 -33.09 -7.09
C LYS A 692 -8.36 -32.12 -8.19
N TYR A 693 -7.10 -31.73 -8.13
CA TYR A 693 -6.43 -30.96 -9.17
C TYR A 693 -5.04 -31.57 -9.41
N ALA A 694 -4.46 -31.31 -10.58
CA ALA A 694 -3.13 -31.81 -10.91
C ALA A 694 -2.06 -31.11 -10.05
N GLU A 695 -1.09 -31.88 -9.56
CA GLU A 695 0.06 -31.28 -8.88
C GLU A 695 0.88 -30.47 -9.89
N GLN A 696 1.22 -29.24 -9.54
CA GLN A 696 2.06 -28.42 -10.38
C GLN A 696 3.51 -28.93 -10.42
N THR A 697 4.06 -29.07 -11.63
CA THR A 697 5.50 -29.27 -11.84
C THR A 697 6.21 -27.91 -11.83
N ALA A 698 7.17 -27.73 -10.91
CA ALA A 698 7.92 -26.48 -10.81
C ALA A 698 9.01 -26.37 -11.89
N SER A 699 9.28 -25.15 -12.33
CA SER A 699 10.24 -24.89 -13.40
C SER A 699 11.68 -25.16 -12.96
N PRO A 700 12.51 -25.78 -13.82
CA PRO A 700 13.90 -26.07 -13.52
C PRO A 700 14.78 -24.80 -13.56
N VAL A 701 15.96 -24.91 -12.96
CA VAL A 701 16.97 -23.85 -12.87
C VAL A 701 18.05 -24.04 -13.92
N ILE A 702 18.45 -22.98 -14.62
CA ILE A 702 19.53 -23.00 -15.61
C ILE A 702 20.72 -22.23 -15.03
N SER A 703 21.87 -22.89 -14.86
CA SER A 703 23.09 -22.30 -14.30
C SER A 703 24.24 -22.38 -15.29
N ALA A 704 24.84 -21.24 -15.60
CA ALA A 704 26.07 -21.05 -16.35
C ALA A 704 26.52 -19.60 -16.15
N ASP A 705 27.76 -19.28 -16.55
CA ASP A 705 28.18 -17.89 -16.62
C ASP A 705 27.36 -17.18 -17.71
N ARG A 706 26.59 -16.14 -17.32
CA ARG A 706 25.80 -15.34 -18.28
C ARG A 706 26.69 -14.78 -19.39
N LEU A 707 27.93 -14.43 -19.06
CA LEU A 707 28.97 -13.94 -19.96
C LEU A 707 30.16 -14.89 -19.94
N PHE A 708 30.63 -15.33 -21.10
CA PHE A 708 31.79 -16.20 -21.21
C PHE A 708 32.65 -15.88 -22.43
N GLU A 709 33.95 -16.20 -22.36
CA GLU A 709 34.90 -15.87 -23.43
C GLU A 709 34.94 -16.90 -24.56
N PHE A 710 35.17 -18.16 -24.19
CA PHE A 710 35.34 -19.25 -25.15
C PHE A 710 34.21 -20.26 -25.02
N THR A 711 34.03 -20.78 -23.81
CA THR A 711 33.04 -21.80 -23.50
C THR A 711 32.49 -21.59 -22.10
N THR A 712 31.24 -21.99 -21.86
CA THR A 712 30.71 -22.17 -20.51
C THR A 712 29.92 -23.48 -20.43
N GLN A 713 29.85 -24.07 -19.23
CA GLN A 713 29.11 -25.29 -18.98
C GLN A 713 27.72 -24.94 -18.45
N VAL A 714 26.69 -25.29 -19.22
CA VAL A 714 25.29 -25.14 -18.83
C VAL A 714 24.83 -26.35 -18.05
N LYS A 715 24.37 -26.11 -16.82
CA LYS A 715 23.73 -27.11 -15.96
C LYS A 715 22.26 -26.77 -15.75
N ILE A 716 21.38 -27.73 -16.02
CA ILE A 716 19.95 -27.61 -15.72
C ILE A 716 19.63 -28.47 -14.49
N THR A 717 18.95 -27.90 -13.50
CA THR A 717 18.63 -28.57 -12.23
C THR A 717 17.12 -28.55 -11.98
N PRO A 718 16.42 -29.70 -11.93
CA PRO A 718 15.02 -29.72 -11.54
C PRO A 718 14.88 -29.40 -10.05
N LEU A 719 13.77 -28.76 -9.65
CA LEU A 719 13.49 -28.50 -8.22
C LEU A 719 13.03 -29.75 -7.47
N ASN A 720 12.56 -30.77 -8.19
CA ASN A 720 12.35 -32.10 -7.66
C ASN A 720 13.17 -33.10 -8.47
N GLU A 721 14.00 -33.88 -7.78
CA GLU A 721 14.93 -34.83 -8.40
C GLU A 721 14.24 -35.91 -9.26
N LYS A 722 12.95 -36.14 -9.07
CA LYS A 722 12.16 -37.12 -9.83
C LYS A 722 11.62 -36.58 -11.17
N ASP A 723 11.73 -35.27 -11.41
CA ASP A 723 11.18 -34.64 -12.60
C ASP A 723 12.07 -34.88 -13.81
N LYS A 724 11.45 -35.20 -14.97
CA LYS A 724 12.18 -35.30 -16.24
C LYS A 724 12.37 -33.91 -16.82
N VAL A 725 13.61 -33.57 -17.14
CA VAL A 725 13.94 -32.25 -17.70
C VAL A 725 14.12 -32.36 -19.21
N TYR A 726 13.55 -31.39 -19.92
CA TYR A 726 13.70 -31.22 -21.35
C TYR A 726 14.26 -29.85 -21.66
N TYR A 727 15.12 -29.73 -22.67
CA TYR A 727 15.73 -28.46 -23.04
C TYR A 727 15.91 -28.31 -24.56
N ILE A 728 16.12 -27.07 -24.97
CA ILE A 728 16.44 -26.66 -26.33
C ILE A 728 17.49 -25.54 -26.27
N THR A 729 18.37 -25.48 -27.26
CA THR A 729 19.34 -24.40 -27.42
C THR A 729 19.09 -23.66 -28.73
N LEU A 730 19.16 -22.34 -28.72
CA LEU A 730 19.07 -21.48 -29.89
C LEU A 730 20.34 -20.62 -29.91
N ASP A 731 21.31 -21.04 -30.72
CA ASP A 731 22.53 -20.29 -30.95
C ASP A 731 22.26 -19.18 -31.98
N ASP A 732 23.11 -18.17 -32.07
CA ASP A 732 22.93 -17.07 -33.03
C ASP A 732 22.78 -17.53 -34.49
N ASP A 733 23.44 -18.62 -34.88
CA ASP A 733 23.36 -19.22 -36.21
C ASP A 733 22.07 -20.05 -36.43
N ASP A 734 21.33 -20.34 -35.35
CA ASP A 734 20.19 -21.26 -35.32
C ASP A 734 18.82 -20.57 -35.22
N LYS A 735 18.77 -19.23 -35.25
CA LYS A 735 17.55 -18.42 -35.01
C LYS A 735 16.36 -18.74 -35.92
N ASN A 736 16.57 -19.45 -37.05
CA ASN A 736 15.54 -19.80 -38.03
C ASN A 736 15.26 -21.32 -38.15
N VAL A 737 15.83 -22.16 -37.28
CA VAL A 737 15.66 -23.63 -37.33
C VAL A 737 14.54 -24.06 -36.37
N ARG A 738 13.54 -24.81 -36.85
CA ARG A 738 12.57 -25.49 -35.98
C ARG A 738 13.28 -26.58 -35.19
N LYS A 739 13.60 -26.31 -33.92
CA LYS A 739 14.19 -27.29 -33.00
C LYS A 739 13.12 -27.87 -32.07
N THR A 740 13.31 -29.12 -31.67
CA THR A 740 12.48 -29.83 -30.68
C THR A 740 13.21 -29.93 -29.34
N PHE A 741 12.44 -29.93 -28.25
CA PHE A 741 12.97 -30.16 -26.90
C PHE A 741 13.54 -31.59 -26.78
N LYS A 742 14.74 -31.71 -26.21
CA LYS A 742 15.44 -32.98 -25.98
C LYS A 742 15.55 -33.25 -24.48
N VAL A 743 15.59 -34.54 -24.10
CA VAL A 743 15.80 -34.94 -22.70
C VAL A 743 17.18 -34.48 -22.22
N TYR A 744 17.22 -33.78 -21.10
CA TYR A 744 18.45 -33.40 -20.41
C TYR A 744 18.97 -34.60 -19.59
N LYS A 745 20.24 -34.97 -19.76
CA LYS A 745 20.88 -36.10 -19.05
C LYS A 745 22.03 -35.66 -18.16
N GLU A 746 22.82 -34.71 -18.64
CA GLU A 746 24.02 -34.20 -17.99
C GLU A 746 24.33 -32.78 -18.46
N PRO A 747 25.15 -32.01 -17.73
CA PRO A 747 25.59 -30.69 -18.16
C PRO A 747 26.25 -30.72 -19.55
N PHE A 748 26.07 -29.67 -20.33
CA PHE A 748 26.64 -29.55 -21.68
C PHE A 748 27.40 -28.23 -21.84
N THR A 749 28.30 -28.17 -22.82
CA THR A 749 29.13 -26.98 -23.06
C THR A 749 28.59 -26.21 -24.26
N ILE A 750 28.52 -24.90 -24.15
CA ILE A 750 28.26 -23.97 -25.25
C ILE A 750 29.51 -23.14 -25.54
N ASN A 751 29.69 -22.74 -26.80
CA ASN A 751 30.84 -21.96 -27.28
C ASN A 751 30.46 -20.75 -28.16
N LYS A 752 29.16 -20.43 -28.19
CA LYS A 752 28.55 -19.32 -28.93
C LYS A 752 27.47 -18.70 -28.04
N THR A 753 27.08 -17.47 -28.34
CA THR A 753 25.88 -16.90 -27.74
C THR A 753 24.69 -17.82 -27.99
N THR A 754 24.07 -18.27 -26.91
CA THR A 754 23.06 -19.32 -26.90
C THR A 754 21.96 -18.94 -25.93
N GLN A 755 20.72 -18.98 -26.42
CA GLN A 755 19.54 -19.02 -25.57
C GLN A 755 19.22 -20.49 -25.23
N VAL A 756 18.99 -20.79 -23.96
CA VAL A 756 18.56 -22.10 -23.48
C VAL A 756 17.17 -21.99 -22.91
N SER A 757 16.24 -22.82 -23.40
CA SER A 757 14.90 -22.94 -22.81
C SER A 757 14.69 -24.35 -22.30
N THR A 758 14.01 -24.48 -21.17
CA THR A 758 13.76 -25.77 -20.51
C THR A 758 12.42 -25.82 -19.79
N TYR A 759 11.86 -27.02 -19.69
CA TYR A 759 10.75 -27.33 -18.81
C TYR A 759 11.01 -28.66 -18.10
N ALA A 760 10.36 -28.85 -16.96
CA ALA A 760 10.30 -30.11 -16.24
C ALA A 760 8.95 -30.79 -16.47
N GLU A 761 8.91 -32.12 -16.43
CA GLU A 761 7.70 -32.92 -16.60
C GLU A 761 7.57 -33.96 -15.47
N ARG A 762 6.40 -33.99 -14.83
CA ARG A 762 6.02 -35.00 -13.84
C ARG A 762 4.65 -35.56 -14.19
N ASN A 763 4.55 -36.89 -14.34
CA ASN A 763 3.28 -37.57 -14.63
C ASN A 763 2.50 -36.99 -15.84
N GLY A 764 3.20 -36.52 -16.87
CA GLY A 764 2.61 -35.88 -18.06
C GLY A 764 2.32 -34.38 -17.92
N GLU A 765 2.45 -33.81 -16.72
CA GLU A 765 2.27 -32.39 -16.44
C GLU A 765 3.59 -31.62 -16.63
N LYS A 766 3.57 -30.61 -17.50
CA LYS A 766 4.74 -29.76 -17.80
C LYS A 766 4.75 -28.50 -16.94
N SER A 767 5.95 -28.10 -16.49
CA SER A 767 6.20 -26.79 -15.89
C SER A 767 6.06 -25.67 -16.92
N GLY A 768 6.06 -24.42 -16.43
CA GLY A 768 6.31 -23.26 -17.29
C GLY A 768 7.71 -23.34 -17.92
N ILE A 769 7.87 -22.77 -19.11
CA ILE A 769 9.16 -22.73 -19.80
C ILE A 769 10.03 -21.66 -19.12
N THR A 770 11.21 -22.08 -18.66
CA THR A 770 12.25 -21.16 -18.20
C THR A 770 13.28 -20.97 -19.30
N THR A 771 13.68 -19.73 -19.52
CA THR A 771 14.64 -19.35 -20.55
C THR A 771 15.78 -18.57 -19.94
N ALA A 772 17.01 -18.86 -20.38
CA ALA A 772 18.21 -18.14 -20.03
C ALA A 772 18.98 -17.77 -21.30
N ASN A 773 19.57 -16.58 -21.33
CA ASN A 773 20.46 -16.13 -22.39
C ASN A 773 21.90 -16.16 -21.87
N PHE A 774 22.79 -16.81 -22.61
CA PHE A 774 24.23 -16.85 -22.34
C PHE A 774 24.95 -16.22 -23.51
N ASN A 775 25.70 -15.15 -23.25
CA ASN A 775 26.34 -14.35 -24.27
C ASN A 775 27.83 -14.66 -24.30
N ARG A 776 28.32 -15.04 -25.49
CA ARG A 776 29.75 -15.13 -25.72
C ARG A 776 30.27 -13.72 -25.98
N ARG A 777 31.34 -13.34 -25.28
CA ARG A 777 31.98 -12.04 -25.47
C ARG A 777 32.42 -11.85 -26.93
N PRO A 778 32.17 -10.67 -27.54
CA PRO A 778 32.54 -10.42 -28.93
C PRO A 778 34.06 -10.34 -29.11
N ASN A 779 34.81 -10.05 -28.05
CA ASN A 779 36.25 -9.84 -28.07
C ASN A 779 36.89 -10.17 -26.69
N HIS A 780 38.22 -10.22 -26.66
CA HIS A 780 39.03 -10.41 -25.44
C HIS A 780 39.54 -9.08 -24.88
N TRP A 781 38.80 -7.99 -25.09
CA TRP A 781 39.20 -6.68 -24.59
C TRP A 781 39.08 -6.63 -23.07
N ASP A 782 39.69 -5.64 -22.45
CA ASP A 782 39.54 -5.37 -21.02
C ASP A 782 39.22 -3.90 -20.84
N VAL A 783 38.70 -3.54 -19.68
CA VAL A 783 38.34 -2.15 -19.38
C VAL A 783 38.75 -1.78 -17.97
N ALA A 784 39.29 -0.57 -17.84
CA ALA A 784 39.52 0.11 -16.58
C ALA A 784 38.56 1.31 -16.52
N ILE A 785 37.74 1.37 -15.47
CA ILE A 785 36.77 2.44 -15.30
C ILE A 785 37.23 3.32 -14.14
N ASN A 786 37.44 4.60 -14.42
CA ASN A 786 37.80 5.61 -13.44
C ASN A 786 36.55 6.37 -12.97
N ALA A 787 35.64 5.62 -12.36
CA ALA A 787 34.42 6.07 -11.70
C ALA A 787 33.96 4.97 -10.73
N THR A 788 33.32 5.36 -9.63
CA THR A 788 32.78 4.39 -8.66
C THR A 788 31.37 4.00 -9.10
N VAL A 789 31.19 2.76 -9.56
CA VAL A 789 29.88 2.25 -9.95
C VAL A 789 28.93 2.29 -8.76
N ASN A 790 27.67 2.67 -8.99
CA ASN A 790 26.66 2.59 -7.94
C ASN A 790 26.39 1.10 -7.64
N PRO A 791 26.46 0.65 -6.37
CA PRO A 791 26.25 -0.76 -6.01
C PRO A 791 24.92 -1.36 -6.49
N GLN A 792 23.90 -0.52 -6.71
CA GLN A 792 22.58 -0.95 -7.20
C GLN A 792 22.58 -1.23 -8.72
N TYR A 793 23.52 -0.66 -9.48
CA TYR A 793 23.52 -0.65 -10.94
C TYR A 793 24.87 -1.09 -11.50
N THR A 794 25.28 -2.31 -11.19
CA THR A 794 26.61 -2.83 -11.60
C THR A 794 26.61 -3.52 -12.97
N ALA A 795 25.44 -3.91 -13.47
CA ALA A 795 25.25 -4.74 -14.66
C ALA A 795 26.14 -6.00 -14.73
N GLY A 796 26.57 -6.54 -13.59
CA GLY A 796 27.45 -7.71 -13.54
C GLY A 796 28.95 -7.38 -13.52
N GLY A 797 29.33 -6.12 -13.32
CA GLY A 797 30.70 -5.68 -13.10
C GLY A 797 31.31 -4.98 -14.30
N LYS A 798 32.60 -4.61 -14.19
CA LYS A 798 33.26 -3.64 -15.10
C LYS A 798 33.15 -3.96 -16.60
N LEU A 799 33.06 -5.24 -16.96
CA LEU A 799 33.00 -5.66 -18.35
C LEU A 799 31.66 -5.36 -19.02
N ALA A 800 30.61 -5.04 -18.26
CA ALA A 800 29.26 -4.85 -18.80
C ALA A 800 29.21 -3.87 -19.98
N ILE A 801 29.98 -2.79 -19.93
CA ILE A 801 30.03 -1.78 -21.00
C ILE A 801 30.77 -2.23 -22.28
N ILE A 802 31.31 -3.45 -22.34
CA ILE A 802 32.02 -4.03 -23.49
C ILE A 802 31.69 -5.54 -23.66
N ASP A 803 30.56 -6.00 -23.13
CA ASP A 803 30.23 -7.42 -23.06
C ASP A 803 29.38 -7.92 -24.24
N GLY A 804 28.84 -7.01 -25.05
CA GLY A 804 27.98 -7.24 -26.20
C GLY A 804 26.48 -7.32 -25.87
N ILE A 805 26.08 -7.06 -24.62
CA ILE A 805 24.69 -7.04 -24.15
C ILE A 805 24.21 -5.60 -24.07
N ASN A 806 23.39 -5.19 -25.02
CA ASN A 806 22.82 -3.84 -24.99
C ASN A 806 21.67 -3.76 -23.97
N GLY A 807 21.75 -2.79 -23.07
CA GLY A 807 20.67 -2.39 -22.18
C GLY A 807 19.48 -1.84 -22.97
N ASP A 808 18.28 -2.16 -22.49
CA ASP A 808 17.03 -1.65 -23.05
C ASP A 808 16.46 -0.45 -22.24
N VAL A 809 15.33 0.10 -22.70
CA VAL A 809 14.66 1.21 -22.01
C VAL A 809 14.20 0.86 -20.59
N ASN A 810 13.97 -0.42 -20.28
CA ASN A 810 13.64 -0.89 -18.94
C ASN A 810 14.90 -1.23 -18.15
N TRP A 811 15.57 -0.17 -17.69
CA TRP A 811 16.80 -0.28 -16.92
C TRP A 811 16.70 -1.09 -15.63
N ARG A 812 15.48 -1.34 -15.12
CA ARG A 812 15.22 -2.17 -13.93
C ARG A 812 15.62 -3.63 -14.14
N LYS A 813 15.81 -4.09 -15.39
CA LYS A 813 16.41 -5.40 -15.70
C LYS A 813 17.87 -5.52 -15.25
N GLY A 814 18.51 -4.39 -14.92
CA GLY A 814 19.86 -4.35 -14.38
C GLY A 814 20.92 -4.69 -15.43
N GLU A 815 20.72 -4.22 -16.66
CA GLU A 815 21.66 -4.32 -17.79
C GLU A 815 22.50 -3.05 -17.96
N TRP A 816 22.22 -2.00 -17.19
CA TRP A 816 22.96 -0.74 -17.25
C TRP A 816 23.94 -0.59 -16.10
N GLN A 817 25.15 -0.09 -16.38
CA GLN A 817 26.01 0.43 -15.33
C GLN A 817 25.64 1.87 -14.99
N GLY A 818 25.30 2.10 -13.71
CA GLY A 818 24.90 3.41 -13.19
C GLY A 818 25.99 4.09 -12.38
N TYR A 819 26.20 5.39 -12.63
CA TYR A 819 27.15 6.24 -11.93
C TYR A 819 26.46 7.53 -11.50
N GLN A 820 26.58 7.92 -10.23
CA GLN A 820 25.94 9.14 -9.73
C GLN A 820 26.94 10.26 -9.49
N GLY A 821 26.62 11.47 -9.94
CA GLY A 821 27.37 12.69 -9.58
C GLY A 821 28.82 12.75 -10.09
N GLN A 822 29.18 11.93 -11.08
CA GLN A 822 30.58 11.79 -11.53
C GLN A 822 30.66 11.59 -13.04
N THR A 823 31.70 12.17 -13.65
CA THR A 823 32.08 11.89 -15.04
C THR A 823 32.61 10.47 -15.14
N VAL A 824 32.13 9.71 -16.13
CA VAL A 824 32.57 8.33 -16.36
C VAL A 824 33.72 8.34 -17.35
N GLU A 825 34.86 7.78 -16.97
CA GLU A 825 35.99 7.57 -17.85
C GLU A 825 36.31 6.08 -17.95
N ALA A 826 36.15 5.50 -19.14
CA ALA A 826 36.40 4.09 -19.40
C ALA A 826 37.55 3.94 -20.40
N ILE A 827 38.60 3.21 -20.02
CA ILE A 827 39.77 2.92 -20.84
C ILE A 827 39.70 1.45 -21.26
N ILE A 828 39.47 1.22 -22.55
CA ILE A 828 39.41 -0.10 -23.17
C ILE A 828 40.82 -0.47 -23.63
N ASP A 829 41.28 -1.67 -23.29
CA ASP A 829 42.52 -2.29 -23.77
C ASP A 829 42.16 -3.41 -24.75
N PHE A 830 42.46 -3.22 -26.04
CA PHE A 830 42.19 -4.23 -27.07
C PHE A 830 43.12 -5.43 -27.01
N LYS A 831 44.11 -5.43 -26.11
CA LYS A 831 45.21 -6.41 -25.96
C LYS A 831 46.21 -6.44 -27.11
N SER A 832 45.81 -6.04 -28.31
CA SER A 832 46.69 -5.79 -29.46
C SER A 832 46.23 -4.54 -30.21
N PRO A 833 47.13 -3.86 -30.96
CA PRO A 833 46.74 -2.73 -31.81
C PRO A 833 45.61 -3.11 -32.78
N GLN A 834 44.61 -2.24 -32.90
CA GLN A 834 43.46 -2.35 -33.81
C GLN A 834 43.38 -1.10 -34.67
N GLN A 835 42.85 -1.23 -35.89
CA GLN A 835 42.43 -0.09 -36.69
C GLN A 835 41.04 0.36 -36.24
N ILE A 836 40.88 1.65 -35.97
CA ILE A 836 39.63 2.24 -35.49
C ILE A 836 39.11 3.22 -36.53
N ASN A 837 37.89 2.97 -37.01
CA ASN A 837 37.20 3.82 -37.98
C ASN A 837 35.86 4.33 -37.43
N GLU A 838 35.27 3.62 -36.47
CA GLU A 838 34.03 4.03 -35.81
C GLU A 838 34.10 3.74 -34.31
N ILE A 839 33.53 4.64 -33.52
CA ILE A 839 33.36 4.47 -32.08
C ILE A 839 31.98 4.95 -31.64
N SER A 840 31.40 4.23 -30.69
CA SER A 840 30.14 4.59 -30.04
C SER A 840 30.14 4.19 -28.58
N SER A 841 29.40 4.93 -27.78
CA SER A 841 29.00 4.55 -26.42
C SER A 841 27.54 4.93 -26.24
N THR A 842 26.79 4.08 -25.56
CA THR A 842 25.34 4.20 -25.48
C THR A 842 24.90 4.55 -24.05
N TYR A 843 23.83 5.35 -23.95
CA TYR A 843 23.35 5.91 -22.69
C TYR A 843 21.83 5.93 -22.65
N LEU A 844 21.30 5.93 -21.44
CA LEU A 844 19.87 6.00 -21.17
C LEU A 844 19.49 7.36 -20.58
N GLN A 845 18.29 7.84 -20.90
CA GLN A 845 17.60 8.89 -20.15
C GLN A 845 16.25 8.37 -19.66
N ASP A 846 16.04 8.47 -18.36
CA ASP A 846 14.75 8.38 -17.68
C ASP A 846 14.76 9.55 -16.69
N SER A 847 14.29 10.71 -17.15
CA SER A 847 14.42 11.95 -16.38
C SER A 847 13.75 11.81 -15.01
N ARG A 848 12.58 11.16 -14.92
CA ARG A 848 11.87 10.92 -13.65
C ARG A 848 12.67 10.06 -12.68
N ALA A 849 13.49 9.14 -13.18
CA ALA A 849 14.39 8.31 -12.38
C ALA A 849 15.76 8.97 -12.10
N TRP A 850 15.91 10.27 -12.37
CA TRP A 850 17.14 11.04 -12.18
C TRP A 850 18.27 10.61 -13.13
N ILE A 851 17.96 9.80 -14.14
CA ILE A 851 18.90 9.29 -15.14
C ILE A 851 18.89 10.26 -16.33
N LEU A 852 19.99 10.99 -16.51
CA LEU A 852 20.12 11.99 -17.58
C LEU A 852 21.27 11.65 -18.52
N MET A 853 21.12 12.02 -19.79
CA MET A 853 22.19 11.90 -20.77
C MET A 853 23.46 12.65 -20.31
N PRO A 854 24.66 12.18 -20.67
CA PRO A 854 25.88 12.95 -20.45
C PRO A 854 25.79 14.28 -21.21
N LYS A 855 26.40 15.35 -20.70
CA LYS A 855 26.47 16.65 -21.38
C LYS A 855 27.16 16.54 -22.72
N LYS A 856 28.25 15.78 -22.74
CA LYS A 856 29.03 15.45 -23.93
C LYS A 856 29.81 14.17 -23.69
N VAL A 857 30.25 13.57 -24.78
CA VAL A 857 31.11 12.40 -24.79
C VAL A 857 32.36 12.69 -25.61
N GLU A 858 33.53 12.38 -25.06
CA GLU A 858 34.82 12.51 -25.73
C GLU A 858 35.46 11.14 -25.94
N TYR A 859 36.02 10.94 -27.13
CA TYR A 859 36.69 9.72 -27.54
C TYR A 859 38.16 9.98 -27.80
N TYR A 860 39.02 9.14 -27.23
CA TYR A 860 40.48 9.23 -27.38
C TYR A 860 41.09 7.89 -27.78
N ALA A 861 42.23 7.94 -28.45
CA ALA A 861 43.05 6.77 -28.79
C ALA A 861 44.44 6.86 -28.15
N SER A 862 45.06 5.70 -27.89
CA SER A 862 46.43 5.58 -27.39
C SER A 862 47.07 4.25 -27.78
N MET A 863 48.39 4.24 -27.97
CA MET A 863 49.17 3.01 -28.15
C MET A 863 49.75 2.47 -26.83
N ASP A 864 50.00 3.34 -25.84
CA ASP A 864 50.69 3.02 -24.60
C ASP A 864 49.78 3.02 -23.35
N GLY A 865 48.52 3.45 -23.50
CA GLY A 865 47.54 3.57 -22.42
C GLY A 865 47.82 4.74 -21.47
N LYS A 866 48.77 5.62 -21.81
CA LYS A 866 49.20 6.77 -21.00
C LYS A 866 48.98 8.08 -21.74
N THR A 867 49.43 8.13 -22.99
CA THR A 867 49.35 9.31 -23.86
C THR A 867 48.15 9.16 -24.78
N PHE A 868 47.12 9.98 -24.57
CA PHE A 868 45.87 9.90 -25.32
C PHE A 868 45.71 11.09 -26.26
N ILE A 869 45.36 10.79 -27.52
CA ILE A 869 44.97 11.79 -28.53
C ILE A 869 43.45 11.87 -28.62
N LEU A 870 42.89 13.08 -28.68
CA LEU A 870 41.45 13.27 -28.85
C LEU A 870 41.06 12.97 -30.30
N LEU A 871 40.13 12.03 -30.49
CA LEU A 871 39.57 11.69 -31.79
C LEU A 871 38.34 12.54 -32.11
N LYS A 872 37.41 12.66 -31.15
CA LYS A 872 36.14 13.36 -31.36
C LYS A 872 35.50 13.78 -30.03
N THR A 873 34.76 14.89 -30.07
CA THR A 873 33.80 15.31 -29.05
C THR A 873 32.41 15.33 -29.65
N LEU A 874 31.44 14.75 -28.96
CA LEU A 874 30.02 14.77 -29.31
C LEU A 874 29.22 15.46 -28.20
N GLU A 875 28.54 16.53 -28.54
CA GLU A 875 27.65 17.24 -27.62
C GLU A 875 26.28 16.56 -27.55
N ASN A 876 25.65 16.58 -26.37
CA ASN A 876 24.29 16.09 -26.22
C ASN A 876 23.26 17.15 -26.65
N ASN A 877 22.23 16.71 -27.36
CA ASN A 877 21.11 17.52 -27.84
C ASN A 877 19.74 17.03 -27.34
N ILE A 878 19.71 16.04 -26.44
CA ILE A 878 18.46 15.58 -25.82
C ILE A 878 18.08 16.54 -24.70
N ASP A 879 16.83 17.01 -24.72
CA ASP A 879 16.29 17.86 -23.66
C ASP A 879 16.20 17.05 -22.37
N PRO A 880 16.84 17.47 -21.27
CA PRO A 880 16.72 16.77 -19.99
C PRO A 880 15.29 16.76 -19.44
N LYS A 881 14.41 17.66 -19.91
CA LYS A 881 12.98 17.67 -19.56
C LYS A 881 12.15 16.60 -20.28
N ASP A 882 12.71 15.93 -21.29
CA ASP A 882 12.00 14.86 -21.97
C ASP A 882 11.79 13.69 -20.99
N THR A 883 10.53 13.35 -20.74
CA THR A 883 10.12 12.27 -19.83
C THR A 883 9.94 10.93 -20.54
N ASN A 884 10.12 10.86 -21.85
CA ASN A 884 10.15 9.59 -22.55
C ASN A 884 11.47 8.88 -22.23
N VAL A 885 11.34 7.66 -21.73
CA VAL A 885 12.51 6.81 -21.49
C VAL A 885 13.12 6.44 -22.82
N GLN A 886 14.38 6.79 -23.03
CA GLN A 886 15.04 6.64 -24.33
C GLN A 886 16.51 6.28 -24.19
N VAL A 887 16.97 5.46 -25.13
CA VAL A 887 18.36 5.04 -25.29
C VAL A 887 18.96 5.78 -26.48
N LYS A 888 20.20 6.25 -26.34
CA LYS A 888 20.91 6.97 -27.41
C LYS A 888 22.36 6.55 -27.52
N ASP A 889 22.75 6.19 -28.74
CA ASP A 889 24.14 5.98 -29.14
C ASP A 889 24.82 7.32 -29.44
N PHE A 890 25.95 7.58 -28.78
CA PHE A 890 26.86 8.67 -29.16
C PHE A 890 27.86 8.15 -30.21
N ARG A 891 27.37 7.82 -31.41
CA ARG A 891 28.16 7.22 -32.48
C ARG A 891 28.87 8.26 -33.35
N THR A 892 30.10 7.97 -33.76
CA THR A 892 30.83 8.80 -34.72
C THR A 892 31.87 8.00 -35.51
N THR A 893 32.09 8.41 -36.76
CA THR A 893 33.22 7.95 -37.57
C THR A 893 34.44 8.82 -37.29
N VAL A 894 35.61 8.19 -37.25
CA VAL A 894 36.91 8.84 -37.04
C VAL A 894 37.82 8.56 -38.24
N LEU A 895 38.87 9.36 -38.41
CA LEU A 895 39.92 9.00 -39.37
C LEU A 895 40.53 7.66 -38.94
N PRO A 896 40.82 6.74 -39.89
CA PRO A 896 41.45 5.46 -39.56
C PRO A 896 42.67 5.64 -38.67
N THR A 897 42.55 5.18 -37.43
CA THR A 897 43.56 5.38 -36.39
C THR A 897 43.94 4.03 -35.82
N GLU A 898 45.23 3.69 -35.89
CA GLU A 898 45.75 2.52 -35.20
C GLU A 898 45.92 2.84 -33.71
N ALA A 899 45.25 2.08 -32.84
CA ALA A 899 45.40 2.22 -31.40
C ALA A 899 45.25 0.87 -30.69
N ARG A 900 45.91 0.71 -29.54
CA ARG A 900 45.67 -0.41 -28.63
C ARG A 900 44.63 -0.07 -27.57
N TYR A 901 44.55 1.20 -27.18
CA TYR A 901 43.66 1.68 -26.15
C TYR A 901 42.72 2.73 -26.70
N VAL A 902 41.47 2.65 -26.26
CA VAL A 902 40.47 3.70 -26.45
C VAL A 902 40.02 4.19 -25.10
N LYS A 903 39.85 5.50 -24.96
CA LYS A 903 39.26 6.10 -23.77
C LYS A 903 37.97 6.82 -24.14
N VAL A 904 36.89 6.47 -23.44
CA VAL A 904 35.60 7.14 -23.51
C VAL A 904 35.44 7.97 -22.25
N LYS A 905 35.07 9.25 -22.41
CA LYS A 905 34.83 10.16 -21.30
C LYS A 905 33.46 10.81 -21.42
N ALA A 906 32.52 10.39 -20.57
CA ALA A 906 31.14 10.84 -20.53
C ALA A 906 30.94 11.84 -19.38
N TYR A 907 30.70 13.10 -19.73
CA TYR A 907 30.59 14.18 -18.75
C TYR A 907 29.21 14.19 -18.12
N HIS A 908 29.15 14.03 -16.80
CA HIS A 908 27.89 14.01 -16.06
C HIS A 908 27.09 15.32 -16.17
N PHE A 909 25.77 15.18 -16.02
CA PHE A 909 24.85 16.29 -16.05
C PHE A 909 25.06 17.26 -14.86
N GLY A 910 25.44 16.73 -13.70
CA GLY A 910 25.62 17.49 -12.46
C GLY A 910 24.39 17.40 -11.58
N LYS A 911 24.09 18.50 -10.88
CA LYS A 911 22.89 18.61 -10.06
C LYS A 911 21.63 18.67 -10.92
N LEU A 912 20.56 18.03 -10.45
CA LEU A 912 19.24 18.09 -11.04
C LEU A 912 18.71 19.53 -10.98
N PRO A 913 18.22 20.10 -12.09
CA PRO A 913 17.78 21.49 -12.13
C PRO A 913 16.47 21.72 -11.33
N GLU A 914 16.14 22.99 -11.07
CA GLU A 914 14.95 23.38 -10.28
C GLU A 914 13.61 22.85 -10.81
N TRP A 915 13.50 22.58 -12.12
CA TRP A 915 12.27 22.04 -12.70
C TRP A 915 12.06 20.55 -12.39
N HIS A 916 13.09 19.85 -11.93
CA HIS A 916 13.06 18.42 -11.67
C HIS A 916 12.56 18.12 -10.26
N GLN A 917 11.77 17.05 -10.05
CA GLN A 917 11.23 16.69 -8.74
C GLN A 917 12.32 16.44 -7.68
N GLY A 918 13.48 15.96 -8.11
CA GLY A 918 14.70 15.78 -7.30
C GLY A 918 15.69 16.94 -7.32
N ALA A 919 15.24 18.19 -7.58
CA ALA A 919 16.12 19.36 -7.71
C ALA A 919 17.19 19.44 -6.60
N GLY A 920 18.44 19.70 -6.99
CA GLY A 920 19.59 19.74 -6.07
C GLY A 920 20.23 18.38 -5.75
N GLY A 921 19.60 17.26 -6.12
CA GLY A 921 20.22 15.93 -6.11
C GLY A 921 21.24 15.73 -7.24
N ASP A 922 22.12 14.74 -7.14
CA ASP A 922 23.04 14.37 -8.24
C ASP A 922 22.35 13.45 -9.25
N ALA A 923 22.45 13.80 -10.54
CA ALA A 923 21.95 12.96 -11.62
C ALA A 923 22.81 11.71 -11.83
N TYR A 924 22.18 10.64 -12.32
CA TYR A 924 22.83 9.43 -12.78
C TYR A 924 23.26 9.53 -14.25
N ILE A 925 24.39 8.91 -14.59
CA ILE A 925 24.70 8.43 -15.94
C ILE A 925 24.48 6.92 -15.93
N PHE A 926 23.65 6.43 -16.84
CA PHE A 926 23.57 5.02 -17.18
C PHE A 926 24.28 4.83 -18.52
N VAL A 927 25.30 3.98 -18.54
CA VAL A 927 26.14 3.73 -19.72
C VAL A 927 26.21 2.23 -20.02
N ASP A 928 26.00 1.93 -21.29
CA ASP A 928 26.13 0.63 -21.94
C ASP A 928 25.65 0.79 -23.40
N GLU A 929 26.26 0.28 -24.47
CA GLU A 929 27.50 -0.50 -24.70
C GLU A 929 28.56 0.40 -25.39
N ILE A 930 29.86 0.19 -25.13
CA ILE A 930 30.95 0.83 -25.88
C ILE A 930 31.41 -0.09 -27.01
N SER A 931 31.18 0.35 -28.24
CA SER A 931 31.55 -0.40 -29.45
C SER A 931 32.62 0.35 -30.26
N VAL A 932 33.58 -0.43 -30.79
CA VAL A 932 34.66 0.05 -31.66
C VAL A 932 34.72 -0.85 -32.89
N LYS A 933 34.84 -0.26 -34.08
CA LYS A 933 34.95 -0.98 -35.36
C LYS A 933 36.12 -0.50 -36.21
#